data_AF-A0A9N9E0Y2-F1
#
_entry.id   AF-A0A9N9E0Y2-F1
#
_cell.length_a   1.000
_cell.length_b   1.000
_cell.length_c   1.000
_cell.angle_alpha   90.00
_cell.angle_beta   90.00
_cell.angle_gamma   90.00
#
_symmetry.space_group_name_H-M   'P 1'
#
loop_
_entity.id
_entity.type
_entity.pdbx_description
1 polymer ?
#
loop_
_entity_poly.entity_id
_entity_poly.type
_entity_poly.pdbx_seq_one_letter_code
_entity_poly.pdbx_strand_id
1 'polypeptide(L)'
;ELRSSNSQNRFIGVLLLFVITILCSYPICTVAQTRTFSYHEKFGYGPESQPLIWKQSVYEDGMIVLRVVRRNHASTGGICFLEMLSLRIIHPNGTVDELDINLEIQSFNYCKRGNAEYLDFHLIINDQILVTYHNATDPNDENTYEEWGMIIDFDGNVKSKISLGFKFVEENVKYNFKALSELKPSREILLNNKRNGFLRIAVIKGSRNTGWKQFKVGLNGIITGLTDGIIESENFSNLLYDIITTYEGYAIVYANTTAATVPLSPRLELFVIFISDHKMAHASLLLYQNQLPNLSLGSLFCDIYYIRTGYQCILTINQQDPSGSNLENLFDVKINFLSSGSIPSLTTIKRSSEINATQNWDVMFLPFGGYILKNANERSDDIIYHILDENGTKNSTFMESKSANESPSAIILLNNTLLIPKTESNNTWALTCIDLPKLSAGKDNGYYNVNVRSTFPEINASVNSDIPNVVIDFYDPVELSDGSLLIYQLSNEEKILRQITLGRNCSLTDDKSVIVEIFNTTFDEGIYFIEMDTNFVISYAYKEPLLGINENVWHFNVEKIKKEYDITTSTTGLLRLTTRGTKRFTNLSESEREQFLNNLLVELADTCLISQDRLKIDKVAQVVTNEQQIISIRIEENKEKDEKDVVSIINDLNFTITHKFRTHIGQGQFTKSIEQNYGDLWQEYKWKFIAMILAIILLLVLSTLAYIKEKKGNKFAIFQLGLFILDLVMDVLFVTYNADNFPEFKTPRQRARKTLTYEDDIIPMLTLTSTTLNLTINVVGRLYKITISMLHTNQILPIRNINNNRNLEMVQGDNDT
;
A
#
# COMPACT_ATOMS: atom_id res chain seq x y z
N GLU A 1 -14.70 49.48 58.29
CA GLU A 1 -15.10 49.38 56.85
C GLU A 1 -14.42 48.24 56.08
N LEU A 2 -13.89 47.22 56.77
CA LEU A 2 -13.23 46.04 56.19
C LEU A 2 -14.19 44.97 55.61
N ARG A 3 -15.43 45.35 55.26
CA ARG A 3 -16.45 44.44 54.74
C ARG A 3 -16.84 44.70 53.27
N SER A 4 -16.38 45.80 52.64
CA SER A 4 -16.66 46.09 51.23
C SER A 4 -15.54 45.63 50.26
N SER A 5 -14.32 45.41 50.74
CA SER A 5 -13.19 44.97 49.89
C SER A 5 -13.29 43.50 49.44
N ASN A 6 -13.96 42.65 50.22
CA ASN A 6 -14.03 41.21 49.93
C ASN A 6 -15.14 40.87 48.91
N SER A 7 -16.15 41.75 48.73
CA SER A 7 -17.15 41.57 47.66
C SER A 7 -16.64 42.05 46.32
N GLN A 8 -15.82 43.12 46.27
CA GLN A 8 -15.18 43.58 45.03
C GLN A 8 -14.20 42.55 44.47
N ASN A 9 -13.38 41.91 45.30
CA ASN A 9 -12.45 40.86 44.83
C ASN A 9 -13.17 39.59 44.37
N ARG A 10 -14.30 39.22 44.99
CA ARG A 10 -15.15 38.11 44.50
C ARG A 10 -15.88 38.46 43.20
N PHE A 11 -16.31 39.71 43.04
CA PHE A 11 -16.96 40.17 41.82
C PHE A 11 -15.98 40.22 40.64
N ILE A 12 -14.75 40.67 40.88
CA ILE A 12 -13.66 40.64 39.88
C ILE A 12 -13.27 39.21 39.53
N GLY A 13 -13.17 38.30 40.51
CA GLY A 13 -12.88 36.89 40.28
C GLY A 13 -13.98 36.17 39.47
N VAL A 14 -15.26 36.48 39.74
CA VAL A 14 -16.39 35.94 38.98
C VAL A 14 -16.44 36.56 37.58
N LEU A 15 -16.16 37.86 37.42
CA LEU A 15 -16.11 38.52 36.11
C LEU A 15 -14.96 37.97 35.25
N LEU A 16 -13.79 37.70 35.84
CA LEU A 16 -12.67 37.04 35.15
C LEU A 16 -13.02 35.61 34.74
N LEU A 17 -13.69 34.85 35.60
CA LEU A 17 -14.19 33.51 35.26
C LEU A 17 -15.25 33.56 34.16
N PHE A 18 -16.14 34.56 34.17
CA PHE A 18 -17.16 34.78 33.13
C PHE A 18 -16.54 35.23 31.81
N VAL A 19 -15.51 36.07 31.84
CA VAL A 19 -14.76 36.52 30.65
C VAL A 19 -13.90 35.39 30.08
N ILE A 20 -13.27 34.56 30.93
CA ILE A 20 -12.53 33.37 30.49
C ILE A 20 -13.49 32.32 29.94
N THR A 21 -14.65 32.08 30.57
CA THR A 21 -15.65 31.17 29.99
C THR A 21 -16.26 31.72 28.72
N ILE A 22 -16.52 33.02 28.57
CA ILE A 22 -16.94 33.63 27.29
C ILE A 22 -15.84 33.51 26.23
N LEU A 23 -14.57 33.79 26.56
CA LEU A 23 -13.43 33.62 25.64
C LEU A 23 -13.14 32.15 25.29
N CYS A 24 -13.43 31.19 26.18
CA CYS A 24 -13.29 29.76 25.95
C CYS A 24 -14.56 29.07 25.40
N SER A 25 -15.71 29.78 25.37
CA SER A 25 -16.98 29.30 24.80
C SER A 25 -17.37 29.98 23.51
N TYR A 26 -16.58 30.93 23.03
CA TYR A 26 -16.53 31.16 21.60
C TYR A 26 -15.98 29.88 20.99
N PRO A 27 -16.77 29.07 20.25
CA PRO A 27 -16.14 28.22 19.28
C PRO A 27 -15.28 29.19 18.47
N ILE A 28 -14.00 28.87 18.33
CA ILE A 28 -13.20 29.46 17.26
C ILE A 28 -13.92 28.98 16.00
N CYS A 29 -14.95 29.71 15.59
CA CYS A 29 -15.44 29.69 14.23
C CYS A 29 -14.23 30.22 13.46
N THR A 30 -13.37 29.29 13.06
CA THR A 30 -12.42 29.51 11.99
C THR A 30 -13.28 29.87 10.80
N VAL A 31 -13.50 31.18 10.61
CA VAL A 31 -14.11 31.66 9.38
C VAL A 31 -13.22 31.14 8.27
N ALA A 32 -13.82 30.41 7.33
CA ALA A 32 -13.10 29.82 6.23
C ALA A 32 -12.25 30.91 5.56
N GLN A 33 -10.93 30.72 5.50
CA GLN A 33 -10.06 31.71 4.88
C GLN A 33 -10.16 31.52 3.37
N THR A 34 -10.63 32.55 2.67
CA THR A 34 -10.70 32.56 1.22
C THR A 34 -9.44 33.19 0.65
N ARG A 35 -8.80 32.50 -0.28
CA ARG A 35 -7.62 32.95 -1.04
C ARG A 35 -7.86 32.76 -2.53
N THR A 36 -7.06 33.43 -3.35
CA THR A 36 -7.13 33.27 -4.82
C THR A 36 -5.76 32.93 -5.36
N PHE A 37 -5.69 31.87 -6.16
CA PHE A 37 -4.53 31.52 -6.96
C PHE A 37 -4.84 31.89 -8.42
N SER A 38 -4.11 32.84 -9.00
CA SER A 38 -4.29 33.25 -10.40
C SER A 38 -3.05 32.90 -11.20
N TYR A 39 -3.23 32.45 -12.44
CA TYR A 39 -2.16 32.09 -13.35
C TYR A 39 -2.37 32.70 -14.73
N HIS A 40 -1.29 33.22 -15.32
CA HIS A 40 -1.28 33.74 -16.67
C HIS A 40 -0.60 32.74 -17.61
N GLU A 41 -1.35 32.26 -18.60
CA GLU A 41 -0.87 31.30 -19.59
C GLU A 41 0.32 31.86 -20.38
N LYS A 42 1.38 31.05 -20.56
CA LYS A 42 2.60 31.41 -21.31
C LYS A 42 2.29 31.62 -22.78
N PHE A 43 1.42 30.76 -23.34
CA PHE A 43 1.01 30.84 -24.74
C PHE A 43 -0.39 31.48 -24.86
N GLY A 44 -0.47 32.51 -25.70
CA GLY A 44 -1.73 33.17 -26.05
C GLY A 44 -2.32 32.58 -27.32
N TYR A 45 -3.58 32.15 -27.27
CA TYR A 45 -4.33 31.60 -28.41
C TYR A 45 -5.22 32.65 -29.11
N GLY A 46 -4.87 33.92 -28.96
CA GLY A 46 -5.64 35.08 -29.44
C GLY A 46 -6.63 35.64 -28.41
N PRO A 47 -7.11 36.88 -28.60
CA PRO A 47 -7.95 37.59 -27.62
C PRO A 47 -9.35 36.97 -27.43
N GLU A 48 -9.83 36.22 -28.43
CA GLU A 48 -11.14 35.55 -28.38
C GLU A 48 -11.09 34.15 -27.74
N SER A 49 -9.89 33.57 -27.56
CA SER A 49 -9.70 32.19 -27.07
C SER A 49 -9.38 32.15 -25.58
N GLN A 50 -10.31 32.58 -24.72
CA GLN A 50 -10.10 32.63 -23.28
C GLN A 50 -9.96 31.23 -22.65
N PRO A 51 -8.96 31.01 -21.77
CA PRO A 51 -8.80 29.75 -21.06
C PRO A 51 -9.89 29.57 -19.99
N LEU A 52 -10.47 28.38 -19.93
CA LEU A 52 -11.50 28.01 -18.97
C LEU A 52 -11.10 26.70 -18.30
N ILE A 53 -11.09 26.66 -16.97
CA ILE A 53 -10.87 25.40 -16.24
C ILE A 53 -12.13 24.55 -16.37
N TRP A 54 -12.01 23.40 -17.02
CA TRP A 54 -13.12 22.48 -17.32
C TRP A 54 -13.23 21.37 -16.27
N LYS A 55 -12.09 20.78 -15.89
CA LYS A 55 -11.99 19.70 -14.92
C LYS A 55 -10.75 19.85 -14.06
N GLN A 56 -10.82 19.35 -12.83
CA GLN A 56 -9.72 19.30 -11.88
C GLN A 56 -9.58 17.88 -11.36
N SER A 57 -8.36 17.46 -11.06
CA SER A 57 -8.03 16.22 -10.37
C SER A 57 -6.80 16.44 -9.51
N VAL A 58 -6.60 15.62 -8.48
CA VAL A 58 -5.48 15.75 -7.54
C VAL A 58 -4.82 14.39 -7.29
N TYR A 59 -3.49 14.37 -7.21
CA TYR A 59 -2.69 13.23 -6.77
C TYR A 59 -2.56 13.19 -5.23
N GLU A 60 -2.11 12.06 -4.67
CA GLU A 60 -1.95 11.90 -3.22
C GLU A 60 -0.87 12.81 -2.61
N ASP A 61 0.14 13.21 -3.39
CA ASP A 61 1.17 14.20 -3.02
C ASP A 61 0.66 15.65 -2.97
N GLY A 62 -0.58 15.90 -3.41
CA GLY A 62 -1.15 17.24 -3.52
C GLY A 62 -0.86 17.96 -4.83
N MET A 63 -0.25 17.30 -5.83
CA MET A 63 -0.16 17.83 -7.19
C MET A 63 -1.55 17.90 -7.82
N ILE A 64 -1.91 19.09 -8.34
CA ILE A 64 -3.23 19.33 -8.94
C ILE A 64 -3.07 19.36 -10.45
N VAL A 65 -3.93 18.63 -11.16
CA VAL A 65 -3.99 18.62 -12.62
C VAL A 65 -5.31 19.25 -13.08
N LEU A 66 -5.20 20.38 -13.77
CA LEU A 66 -6.33 21.08 -14.36
C LEU A 66 -6.42 20.76 -15.84
N ARG A 67 -7.61 20.51 -16.35
CA ARG A 67 -7.90 20.56 -17.78
C ARG A 67 -8.43 21.93 -18.14
N VAL A 68 -7.69 22.63 -18.97
CA VAL A 68 -8.06 23.96 -19.48
C VAL A 68 -8.61 23.78 -20.89
N VAL A 69 -9.75 24.39 -21.18
CA VAL A 69 -10.36 24.38 -22.52
C VAL A 69 -10.49 25.80 -23.04
N ARG A 70 -10.50 25.95 -24.36
CA ARG A 70 -10.67 27.23 -25.05
C ARG A 70 -11.76 27.06 -26.09
N ARG A 71 -12.75 27.95 -26.07
CA ARG A 71 -13.88 27.87 -27.02
C ARG A 71 -13.38 28.13 -28.44
N ASN A 72 -13.81 27.29 -29.37
CA ASN A 72 -13.60 27.51 -30.79
C ASN A 72 -14.77 28.30 -31.38
N HIS A 73 -14.56 29.58 -31.67
CA HIS A 73 -15.61 30.46 -32.20
C HIS A 73 -15.96 30.20 -33.68
N ALA A 74 -15.17 29.38 -34.39
CA ALA A 74 -15.45 29.01 -35.78
C ALA A 74 -16.48 27.88 -35.94
N SER A 75 -16.85 27.17 -34.85
CA SER A 75 -17.81 26.06 -34.92
C SER A 75 -19.26 26.55 -34.98
N THR A 76 -19.99 26.23 -36.06
CA THR A 76 -21.43 26.50 -36.19
C THR A 76 -22.23 25.26 -35.76
N GLY A 77 -22.99 25.33 -34.66
CA GLY A 77 -23.94 24.27 -34.27
C GLY A 77 -23.79 23.67 -32.85
N GLY A 78 -22.86 24.15 -32.02
CA GLY A 78 -22.67 23.68 -30.64
C GLY A 78 -21.51 24.38 -29.92
N ILE A 79 -21.26 24.04 -28.64
CA ILE A 79 -20.07 24.49 -27.90
C ILE A 79 -18.94 23.50 -28.21
N CYS A 80 -17.98 23.91 -29.03
CA CYS A 80 -16.76 23.14 -29.29
C CYS A 80 -15.53 23.88 -28.75
N PHE A 81 -14.49 23.11 -28.45
CA PHE A 81 -13.20 23.58 -27.97
C PHE A 81 -12.13 23.41 -29.04
N LEU A 82 -10.95 23.98 -28.82
CA LEU A 82 -9.76 23.68 -29.61
C LEU A 82 -9.44 22.17 -29.50
N GLU A 83 -9.02 21.57 -30.61
CA GLU A 83 -8.76 20.13 -30.74
C GLU A 83 -7.44 19.71 -30.07
N MET A 84 -7.35 19.93 -28.76
CA MET A 84 -6.15 19.75 -27.97
C MET A 84 -6.51 19.38 -26.53
N LEU A 85 -5.76 18.43 -25.95
CA LEU A 85 -5.82 18.15 -24.52
C LEU A 85 -4.83 19.09 -23.81
N SER A 86 -5.34 20.20 -23.29
CA SER A 86 -4.57 21.18 -22.52
C SER A 86 -4.68 20.89 -21.02
N LEU A 87 -3.56 20.50 -20.41
CA LEU A 87 -3.41 20.21 -18.99
C LEU A 87 -2.48 21.22 -18.31
N ARG A 88 -2.79 21.61 -17.07
CA ARG A 88 -1.95 22.45 -16.23
C ARG A 88 -1.65 21.70 -14.94
N ILE A 89 -0.37 21.43 -14.69
CA ILE A 89 0.09 20.70 -13.51
C ILE A 89 0.57 21.74 -12.50
N ILE A 90 -0.15 21.86 -11.39
CA ILE A 90 0.21 22.74 -10.27
C ILE A 90 0.92 21.87 -9.24
N HIS A 91 2.19 22.19 -9.00
CA HIS A 91 3.02 21.54 -8.00
C HIS A 91 2.73 22.11 -6.59
N PRO A 92 3.01 21.35 -5.52
CA PRO A 92 2.81 21.82 -4.14
C PRO A 92 3.56 23.13 -3.80
N ASN A 93 4.66 23.42 -4.49
CA ASN A 93 5.41 24.67 -4.36
C ASN A 93 4.75 25.88 -5.08
N GLY A 94 3.65 25.67 -5.80
CA GLY A 94 2.90 26.66 -6.56
C GLY A 94 3.35 26.88 -8.01
N THR A 95 4.37 26.16 -8.51
CA THR A 95 4.78 26.25 -9.92
C THR A 95 3.80 25.53 -10.83
N VAL A 96 3.66 26.01 -12.07
CA VAL A 96 2.71 25.48 -13.06
C VAL A 96 3.42 25.05 -14.34
N ASP A 97 3.21 23.79 -14.72
CA ASP A 97 3.62 23.26 -16.03
C ASP A 97 2.45 23.27 -17.01
N GLU A 98 2.71 23.71 -18.24
CA GLU A 98 1.73 23.77 -19.32
C GLU A 98 1.97 22.63 -20.30
N LEU A 99 0.96 21.77 -20.45
CA LEU A 99 0.99 20.65 -21.37
C LEU A 99 -0.15 20.77 -22.36
N ASP A 100 0.17 20.82 -23.64
CA ASP A 100 -0.77 21.04 -24.74
C ASP A 100 -0.57 19.90 -25.74
N ILE A 101 -1.39 18.84 -25.62
CA ILE A 101 -1.18 17.54 -26.26
C ILE A 101 -2.18 17.35 -27.41
N ASN A 102 -1.67 17.00 -28.60
CA ASN A 102 -2.52 16.55 -29.71
C ASN A 102 -2.69 15.02 -29.65
N LEU A 103 -3.92 14.57 -29.40
CA LEU A 103 -4.23 13.14 -29.24
C LEU A 103 -4.49 12.41 -30.57
N GLU A 104 -4.57 13.13 -31.70
CA GLU A 104 -4.91 12.57 -33.02
C GLU A 104 -6.22 11.75 -33.00
N ILE A 105 -7.23 12.23 -32.26
CA ILE A 105 -8.58 11.65 -32.19
C ILE A 105 -9.58 12.45 -33.02
N GLN A 106 -10.74 11.86 -33.30
CA GLN A 106 -11.80 12.52 -34.09
C GLN A 106 -12.30 13.79 -33.38
N SER A 107 -12.46 14.87 -34.16
CA SER A 107 -12.72 16.24 -33.67
C SER A 107 -13.99 16.39 -32.81
N PHE A 108 -15.02 15.57 -33.05
CA PHE A 108 -16.25 15.61 -32.26
C PHE A 108 -16.01 15.33 -30.76
N ASN A 109 -14.88 14.73 -30.40
CA ASN A 109 -14.51 14.50 -29.00
C ASN A 109 -14.30 15.79 -28.20
N TYR A 110 -13.93 16.87 -28.88
CA TYR A 110 -13.70 18.20 -28.30
C TYR A 110 -14.95 19.09 -28.31
N CYS A 111 -16.11 18.51 -28.60
CA CYS A 111 -17.38 19.21 -28.64
C CYS A 111 -18.32 18.72 -27.53
N LYS A 112 -19.08 19.65 -26.98
CA LYS A 112 -20.16 19.37 -26.04
C LYS A 112 -21.40 18.88 -26.81
N ARG A 113 -21.98 17.76 -26.39
CA ARG A 113 -23.27 17.26 -26.88
C ARG A 113 -24.19 17.05 -25.67
N GLY A 114 -25.22 17.90 -25.54
CA GLY A 114 -26.01 18.00 -24.31
C GLY A 114 -25.21 18.67 -23.18
N ASN A 115 -25.11 18.03 -22.01
CA ASN A 115 -24.41 18.56 -20.84
C ASN A 115 -22.95 18.08 -20.71
N ALA A 116 -22.48 17.16 -21.56
CA ALA A 116 -21.17 16.52 -21.42
C ALA A 116 -20.33 16.55 -22.70
N GLU A 117 -19.01 16.50 -22.52
CA GLU A 117 -18.02 16.26 -23.57
C GLU A 117 -17.68 14.75 -23.64
N TYR A 118 -17.17 14.29 -24.78
CA TYR A 118 -16.74 12.90 -24.98
C TYR A 118 -15.30 12.64 -24.55
N LEU A 119 -14.44 13.67 -24.50
CA LEU A 119 -13.08 13.60 -23.99
C LEU A 119 -13.05 13.81 -22.47
N ASP A 120 -12.36 12.92 -21.75
CA ASP A 120 -12.09 13.07 -20.33
C ASP A 120 -10.70 12.51 -19.95
N PHE A 121 -10.19 12.86 -18.77
CA PHE A 121 -8.92 12.35 -18.24
C PHE A 121 -9.05 11.92 -16.77
N HIS A 122 -8.21 10.96 -16.37
CA HIS A 122 -8.15 10.41 -15.02
C HIS A 122 -6.68 10.14 -14.63
N LEU A 123 -6.29 10.51 -13.40
CA LEU A 123 -4.92 10.39 -12.88
C LEU A 123 -4.65 9.00 -12.31
N ILE A 124 -3.86 8.15 -13.00
CA ILE A 124 -3.76 6.72 -12.67
C ILE A 124 -2.44 6.27 -12.06
N ILE A 125 -1.32 6.68 -12.65
CA ILE A 125 0.03 6.41 -12.15
C ILE A 125 0.77 7.75 -12.21
N ASN A 126 1.77 7.96 -11.35
CA ASN A 126 2.66 9.10 -11.51
C ASN A 126 3.25 9.06 -12.94
N ASP A 127 3.22 10.21 -13.61
CA ASP A 127 3.65 10.43 -15.00
C ASP A 127 2.81 9.74 -16.10
N GLN A 128 1.68 9.11 -15.77
CA GLN A 128 0.76 8.54 -16.75
C GLN A 128 -0.70 8.87 -16.43
N ILE A 129 -1.47 9.24 -17.44
CA ILE A 129 -2.90 9.51 -17.31
C ILE A 129 -3.71 8.63 -18.25
N LEU A 130 -4.91 8.27 -17.80
CA LEU A 130 -5.92 7.61 -18.61
C LEU A 130 -6.81 8.66 -19.25
N VAL A 131 -6.77 8.74 -20.57
CA VAL A 131 -7.66 9.56 -21.38
C VAL A 131 -8.77 8.68 -21.91
N THR A 132 -10.02 9.09 -21.72
CA THR A 132 -11.19 8.46 -22.34
C THR A 132 -11.73 9.32 -23.46
N TYR A 133 -12.07 8.67 -24.57
CA TYR A 133 -12.60 9.32 -25.76
C TYR A 133 -13.47 8.35 -26.53
N HIS A 134 -14.09 8.82 -27.62
CA HIS A 134 -14.97 8.02 -28.46
C HIS A 134 -14.41 7.90 -29.87
N ASN A 135 -14.55 6.70 -30.43
CA ASN A 135 -14.23 6.40 -31.80
C ASN A 135 -15.52 5.95 -32.52
N ALA A 136 -15.83 6.58 -33.64
CA ALA A 136 -17.03 6.32 -34.40
C ALA A 136 -16.67 5.87 -35.82
N THR A 137 -17.29 4.79 -36.27
CA THR A 137 -17.18 4.36 -37.68
C THR A 137 -17.86 5.36 -38.60
N ASP A 138 -18.97 5.97 -38.17
CA ASP A 138 -19.61 7.11 -38.83
C ASP A 138 -19.82 8.24 -37.80
N PRO A 139 -19.07 9.35 -37.88
CA PRO A 139 -19.23 10.49 -36.98
C PRO A 139 -20.63 11.10 -36.95
N ASN A 140 -21.45 10.89 -37.98
CA ASN A 140 -22.82 11.41 -38.04
C ASN A 140 -23.85 10.48 -37.38
N ASP A 141 -23.49 9.22 -37.11
CA ASP A 141 -24.36 8.23 -36.46
C ASP A 141 -23.84 7.89 -35.05
N GLU A 142 -24.50 8.45 -34.03
CA GLU A 142 -24.18 8.23 -32.61
C GLU A 142 -24.21 6.74 -32.21
N ASN A 143 -24.97 5.89 -32.93
CA ASN A 143 -25.05 4.46 -32.63
C ASN A 143 -23.78 3.69 -32.93
N THR A 144 -22.86 4.30 -33.69
CA THR A 144 -21.55 3.76 -34.03
C THR A 144 -20.45 4.15 -33.05
N TYR A 145 -20.78 4.98 -32.04
CA TYR A 145 -19.79 5.51 -31.12
C TYR A 145 -19.39 4.43 -30.10
N GLU A 146 -18.11 4.11 -30.11
CA GLU A 146 -17.48 3.22 -29.15
C GLU A 146 -16.57 4.02 -28.23
N GLU A 147 -16.62 3.77 -26.93
CA GLU A 147 -15.75 4.39 -25.96
C GLU A 147 -14.39 3.67 -25.93
N TRP A 148 -13.32 4.45 -25.85
CA TRP A 148 -11.94 3.99 -25.86
C TRP A 148 -11.18 4.60 -24.68
N GLY A 149 -10.27 3.82 -24.10
CA GLY A 149 -9.30 4.26 -23.11
C GLY A 149 -7.91 4.32 -23.73
N MET A 150 -7.15 5.38 -23.45
CA MET A 150 -5.79 5.60 -23.90
C MET A 150 -4.90 5.97 -22.71
N ILE A 151 -3.81 5.24 -22.50
CA ILE A 151 -2.77 5.66 -21.55
C ILE A 151 -1.76 6.52 -22.28
N ILE A 152 -1.52 7.72 -21.77
CA ILE A 152 -0.47 8.62 -22.24
C ILE A 152 0.44 9.03 -21.09
N ASP A 153 1.70 9.31 -21.39
CA ASP A 153 2.57 10.04 -20.47
C ASP A 153 2.39 11.56 -20.63
N PHE A 154 3.00 12.33 -19.73
CA PHE A 154 2.99 13.80 -19.77
C PHE A 154 3.74 14.38 -20.98
N ASP A 155 4.61 13.62 -21.65
CA ASP A 155 5.19 14.02 -22.94
C ASP A 155 4.21 13.84 -24.11
N GLY A 156 3.03 13.25 -23.87
CA GLY A 156 2.02 12.96 -24.89
C GLY A 156 2.24 11.65 -25.65
N ASN A 157 3.20 10.81 -25.24
CA ASN A 157 3.43 9.52 -25.88
C ASN A 157 2.36 8.52 -25.44
N VAL A 158 1.69 7.92 -26.42
CA VAL A 158 0.70 6.87 -26.18
C VAL A 158 1.38 5.56 -25.81
N LYS A 159 1.02 4.99 -24.65
CA LYS A 159 1.50 3.69 -24.18
C LYS A 159 0.58 2.54 -24.61
N SER A 160 -0.73 2.73 -24.49
CA SER A 160 -1.70 1.73 -24.94
C SER A 160 -3.07 2.35 -25.25
N LYS A 161 -3.86 1.63 -26.05
CA LYS A 161 -5.27 1.94 -26.37
C LYS A 161 -6.11 0.68 -26.22
N ILE A 162 -7.31 0.79 -25.69
CA ILE A 162 -8.26 -0.32 -25.57
C ILE A 162 -9.68 0.17 -25.82
N SER A 163 -10.50 -0.62 -26.51
CA SER A 163 -11.94 -0.39 -26.54
C SER A 163 -12.54 -0.74 -25.17
N LEU A 164 -13.32 0.19 -24.64
CA LEU A 164 -14.11 0.03 -23.43
C LEU A 164 -15.55 -0.43 -23.74
N GLY A 165 -15.96 -0.36 -25.02
CA GLY A 165 -17.25 -0.81 -25.53
C GLY A 165 -18.19 0.34 -25.89
N PHE A 166 -19.37 0.01 -26.42
CA PHE A 166 -20.35 0.99 -26.89
C PHE A 166 -20.93 1.86 -25.77
N LYS A 167 -21.30 3.09 -26.16
CA LYS A 167 -22.14 3.99 -25.37
C LYS A 167 -23.56 3.93 -25.94
N PHE A 168 -24.56 3.78 -25.08
CA PHE A 168 -25.95 3.62 -25.49
C PHE A 168 -26.60 4.95 -25.88
N VAL A 169 -27.29 4.97 -27.02
CA VAL A 169 -28.43 5.84 -27.34
C VAL A 169 -29.44 4.92 -28.05
N GLU A 170 -30.67 4.77 -27.55
CA GLU A 170 -31.74 4.11 -28.31
C GLU A 170 -32.83 5.13 -28.60
N GLU A 171 -33.06 5.39 -29.88
CA GLU A 171 -33.94 6.45 -30.39
C GLU A 171 -35.43 6.08 -30.44
N ASN A 172 -35.85 4.91 -29.96
CA ASN A 172 -37.19 4.41 -30.27
C ASN A 172 -38.01 3.93 -29.06
N VAL A 173 -38.43 4.84 -28.19
CA VAL A 173 -39.71 4.67 -27.45
C VAL A 173 -40.45 6.00 -27.36
N LYS A 174 -41.73 5.95 -27.72
CA LYS A 174 -42.75 7.02 -27.82
C LYS A 174 -43.14 7.70 -26.49
N TYR A 175 -42.21 7.79 -25.55
CA TYR A 175 -42.26 8.66 -24.39
C TYR A 175 -41.09 9.64 -24.53
N ASN A 176 -41.28 10.92 -24.21
CA ASN A 176 -40.22 11.92 -24.17
C ASN A 176 -39.14 11.52 -23.13
N PHE A 177 -38.32 10.53 -23.43
CA PHE A 177 -37.05 10.26 -22.77
C PHE A 177 -36.06 11.24 -23.38
N LYS A 178 -36.16 12.48 -22.92
CA LYS A 178 -35.09 13.46 -23.02
C LYS A 178 -33.91 12.83 -22.27
N ALA A 179 -33.04 12.19 -23.04
CA ALA A 179 -31.71 11.74 -22.70
C ALA A 179 -31.44 11.52 -21.20
N LEU A 180 -31.13 10.28 -20.81
CA LEU A 180 -30.20 10.05 -19.69
C LEU A 180 -28.76 10.47 -20.09
N SER A 181 -28.66 11.59 -20.82
CA SER A 181 -27.53 12.51 -20.84
C SER A 181 -27.69 13.61 -19.79
N GLU A 182 -28.55 13.43 -18.78
CA GLU A 182 -28.12 13.74 -17.40
C GLU A 182 -27.06 12.71 -16.98
N LEU A 183 -25.97 12.72 -17.74
CA LEU A 183 -24.66 12.56 -17.17
C LEU A 183 -24.51 13.71 -16.17
N LYS A 184 -25.00 13.55 -14.93
CA LYS A 184 -24.02 13.61 -13.85
C LYS A 184 -22.89 12.71 -14.35
N PRO A 185 -21.64 13.14 -14.43
CA PRO A 185 -20.59 12.16 -14.60
C PRO A 185 -20.58 11.30 -13.32
N SER A 186 -21.52 10.36 -13.17
CA SER A 186 -21.24 9.04 -12.63
C SER A 186 -20.56 8.22 -13.74
N ARG A 187 -19.62 8.86 -14.45
CA ARG A 187 -18.56 8.19 -15.19
C ARG A 187 -17.49 7.91 -14.17
N GLU A 188 -17.70 6.87 -13.38
CA GLU A 188 -16.71 6.50 -12.39
C GLU A 188 -15.83 5.43 -13.00
N ILE A 189 -14.96 5.88 -13.90
CA ILE A 189 -13.60 5.37 -13.82
C ILE A 189 -13.07 5.86 -12.49
N LEU A 190 -13.35 5.05 -11.49
CA LEU A 190 -12.79 5.22 -10.18
C LEU A 190 -11.47 4.49 -10.18
N LEU A 191 -10.42 5.23 -9.87
CA LEU A 191 -9.06 4.74 -9.89
C LEU A 191 -8.71 4.22 -8.51
N ASN A 192 -8.16 3.01 -8.47
CA ASN A 192 -7.45 2.56 -7.28
C ASN A 192 -6.00 3.05 -7.42
N ASN A 193 -5.73 4.26 -6.91
CA ASN A 193 -4.42 4.92 -6.96
C ASN A 193 -3.29 4.05 -6.38
N LYS A 194 -3.60 3.16 -5.43
CA LYS A 194 -2.62 2.25 -4.83
C LYS A 194 -2.28 1.04 -5.70
N ARG A 195 -3.14 0.67 -6.64
CA ARG A 195 -3.02 -0.58 -7.43
C ARG A 195 -3.04 -0.39 -8.94
N ASN A 196 -3.06 0.86 -9.38
CA ASN A 196 -2.98 1.28 -10.79
C ASN A 196 -4.09 0.62 -11.63
N GLY A 197 -5.32 0.61 -11.16
CA GLY A 197 -6.46 0.00 -11.85
C GLY A 197 -7.67 0.91 -11.92
N PHE A 198 -8.68 0.50 -12.68
CA PHE A 198 -9.96 1.21 -12.77
C PHE A 198 -11.17 0.29 -12.95
N LEU A 199 -12.32 0.72 -12.45
CA LEU A 199 -13.61 0.06 -12.72
C LEU A 199 -14.38 0.87 -13.76
N ARG A 200 -15.10 0.21 -14.67
CA ARG A 200 -16.06 0.83 -15.59
C ARG A 200 -17.43 0.23 -15.36
N ILE A 201 -18.44 1.06 -15.25
CA ILE A 201 -19.85 0.65 -15.30
C ILE A 201 -20.55 1.32 -16.48
N ALA A 202 -21.34 0.56 -17.23
CA ALA A 202 -22.09 1.07 -18.38
C ALA A 202 -23.31 0.20 -18.70
N VAL A 203 -24.34 0.81 -19.27
CA VAL A 203 -25.51 0.08 -19.78
C VAL A 203 -25.12 -0.84 -20.95
N ILE A 204 -25.64 -2.06 -20.95
CA ILE A 204 -25.38 -3.04 -22.03
C ILE A 204 -26.26 -2.72 -23.24
N LYS A 205 -25.63 -2.61 -24.42
CA LYS A 205 -26.33 -2.34 -25.70
C LYS A 205 -27.41 -3.39 -25.98
N GLY A 206 -28.64 -2.94 -26.24
CA GLY A 206 -29.79 -3.81 -26.56
C GLY A 206 -30.35 -4.59 -25.36
N SER A 207 -30.00 -4.21 -24.13
CA SER A 207 -30.44 -4.86 -22.89
C SER A 207 -30.97 -3.83 -21.89
N ARG A 208 -31.69 -4.29 -20.85
CA ARG A 208 -32.08 -3.49 -19.69
C ARG A 208 -31.09 -3.50 -18.52
N ASN A 209 -29.99 -4.22 -18.71
CA ASN A 209 -29.03 -4.48 -17.67
C ASN A 209 -27.84 -3.53 -17.74
N THR A 210 -27.20 -3.33 -16.60
CA THR A 210 -25.97 -2.54 -16.47
C THR A 210 -24.80 -3.49 -16.29
N GLY A 211 -23.79 -3.41 -17.16
CA GLY A 211 -22.57 -4.20 -17.06
C GLY A 211 -21.46 -3.41 -16.35
N TRP A 212 -20.65 -4.09 -15.57
CA TRP A 212 -19.43 -3.52 -14.99
C TRP A 212 -18.22 -4.36 -15.39
N LYS A 213 -17.05 -3.73 -15.49
CA LYS A 213 -15.79 -4.37 -15.85
C LYS A 213 -14.61 -3.72 -15.13
N GLN A 214 -13.74 -4.55 -14.56
CA GLN A 214 -12.52 -4.16 -13.87
C GLN A 214 -11.32 -4.25 -14.80
N PHE A 215 -10.45 -3.25 -14.72
CA PHE A 215 -9.21 -3.16 -15.48
C PHE A 215 -8.02 -2.86 -14.57
N LYS A 216 -6.83 -3.25 -15.01
CA LYS A 216 -5.54 -2.93 -14.40
C LYS A 216 -4.62 -2.30 -15.44
N VAL A 217 -3.76 -1.40 -15.00
CA VAL A 217 -2.74 -0.76 -15.84
C VAL A 217 -1.39 -1.16 -15.29
N GLY A 218 -0.62 -1.87 -16.11
CA GLY A 218 0.76 -2.22 -15.78
C GLY A 218 1.64 -0.97 -15.72
N LEU A 219 2.79 -1.04 -15.05
CA LEU A 219 3.78 0.07 -15.01
C LEU A 219 4.27 0.49 -16.41
N ASN A 220 4.18 -0.42 -17.39
CA ASN A 220 4.46 -0.16 -18.79
C ASN A 220 3.32 0.57 -19.54
N GLY A 221 2.25 0.96 -18.83
CA GLY A 221 1.08 1.62 -19.39
C GLY A 221 0.13 0.71 -20.16
N ILE A 222 0.26 -0.62 -20.07
CA ILE A 222 -0.64 -1.58 -20.74
C ILE A 222 -1.88 -1.81 -19.89
N ILE A 223 -3.06 -1.59 -20.48
CA ILE A 223 -4.36 -1.89 -19.86
C ILE A 223 -4.72 -3.38 -20.06
N THR A 224 -5.10 -4.06 -18.98
CA THR A 224 -5.60 -5.44 -18.98
C THR A 224 -6.96 -5.54 -18.29
N GLY A 225 -7.92 -6.25 -18.89
CA GLY A 225 -9.19 -6.56 -18.24
C GLY A 225 -9.03 -7.69 -17.23
N LEU A 226 -9.69 -7.60 -16.07
CA LEU A 226 -9.59 -8.57 -14.98
C LEU A 226 -10.86 -9.40 -14.81
N THR A 227 -11.98 -8.75 -14.48
CA THR A 227 -13.28 -9.40 -14.23
C THR A 227 -14.41 -8.47 -14.66
N ASP A 228 -15.61 -9.02 -14.85
CA ASP A 228 -16.81 -8.32 -15.27
C ASP A 228 -18.06 -8.96 -14.66
N GLY A 229 -19.17 -8.24 -14.71
CA GLY A 229 -20.45 -8.72 -14.22
C GLY A 229 -21.61 -7.83 -14.63
N ILE A 230 -22.81 -8.19 -14.19
CA ILE A 230 -24.07 -7.59 -14.63
C ILE A 230 -24.93 -7.28 -13.41
N ILE A 231 -25.50 -6.08 -13.38
CA ILE A 231 -26.57 -5.66 -12.48
C ILE A 231 -27.87 -5.72 -13.27
N GLU A 232 -28.74 -6.64 -12.87
CA GLU A 232 -30.05 -6.84 -13.48
C GLU A 232 -31.03 -5.74 -13.04
N SER A 233 -31.79 -5.20 -13.99
CA SER A 233 -32.86 -4.24 -13.69
C SER A 233 -34.06 -4.46 -14.59
N GLU A 234 -35.26 -4.47 -14.01
CA GLU A 234 -36.51 -4.54 -14.76
C GLU A 234 -36.80 -3.24 -15.54
N ASN A 235 -36.33 -2.10 -15.00
CA ASN A 235 -36.50 -0.76 -15.58
C ASN A 235 -35.33 0.16 -15.22
N PHE A 236 -34.64 0.69 -16.24
CA PHE A 236 -33.53 1.64 -16.07
C PHE A 236 -33.88 2.90 -15.28
N SER A 237 -35.12 3.40 -15.41
CA SER A 237 -35.55 4.64 -14.74
C SER A 237 -35.58 4.50 -13.21
N ASN A 238 -35.48 3.27 -12.70
CA ASN A 238 -35.60 2.92 -11.30
C ASN A 238 -34.27 2.56 -10.65
N LEU A 239 -33.14 2.64 -11.37
CA LEU A 239 -31.82 2.26 -10.89
C LEU A 239 -30.93 3.51 -10.70
N LEU A 240 -30.47 3.73 -9.47
CA LEU A 240 -29.35 4.65 -9.17
C LEU A 240 -28.15 3.83 -8.72
N TYR A 241 -26.94 4.28 -9.02
CA TYR A 241 -25.73 3.66 -8.53
C TYR A 241 -24.63 4.69 -8.30
N ASP A 242 -23.66 4.28 -7.49
CA ASP A 242 -22.44 4.99 -7.16
C ASP A 242 -21.30 3.97 -6.97
N ILE A 243 -20.06 4.34 -7.26
CA ILE A 243 -18.87 3.51 -7.15
C ILE A 243 -17.91 4.15 -6.16
N ILE A 244 -17.40 3.33 -5.25
CA ILE A 244 -16.42 3.77 -4.25
C ILE A 244 -15.17 2.89 -4.29
N THR A 245 -14.03 3.49 -3.97
CA THR A 245 -12.77 2.75 -3.82
C THR A 245 -12.84 2.06 -2.48
N THR A 246 -12.53 0.78 -2.46
CA THR A 246 -12.41 0.02 -1.23
C THR A 246 -10.97 -0.33 -0.99
N TYR A 247 -10.69 -0.76 0.23
CA TYR A 247 -9.36 -1.20 0.61
C TYR A 247 -8.83 -2.38 -0.22
N GLU A 248 -9.73 -3.22 -0.74
CA GLU A 248 -9.37 -4.41 -1.53
C GLU A 248 -9.65 -4.28 -3.05
N GLY A 249 -10.19 -3.16 -3.50
CA GLY A 249 -10.60 -2.94 -4.88
C GLY A 249 -11.67 -1.85 -4.99
N TYR A 250 -12.89 -2.25 -5.34
CA TYR A 250 -14.02 -1.35 -5.55
C TYR A 250 -15.28 -1.86 -4.85
N ALA A 251 -16.27 -0.99 -4.69
CA ALA A 251 -17.64 -1.37 -4.40
C ALA A 251 -18.60 -0.59 -5.27
N ILE A 252 -19.65 -1.27 -5.76
CA ILE A 252 -20.76 -0.65 -6.45
C ILE A 252 -21.94 -0.65 -5.48
N VAL A 253 -22.40 0.54 -5.11
CA VAL A 253 -23.63 0.72 -4.33
C VAL A 253 -24.74 1.08 -5.31
N TYR A 254 -25.87 0.38 -5.27
CA TYR A 254 -26.97 0.67 -6.17
C TYR A 254 -28.33 0.55 -5.49
N ALA A 255 -29.23 1.46 -5.82
CA ALA A 255 -30.61 1.47 -5.36
C ALA A 255 -31.54 1.12 -6.51
N ASN A 256 -32.53 0.27 -6.26
CA ASN A 256 -33.59 -0.06 -7.19
C ASN A 256 -34.97 0.16 -6.56
N THR A 257 -35.94 0.62 -7.35
CA THR A 257 -37.35 0.68 -6.95
C THR A 257 -38.21 -0.28 -7.76
N THR A 258 -39.07 -1.03 -7.07
CA THR A 258 -40.01 -1.97 -7.69
C THR A 258 -41.45 -1.45 -7.62
N ALA A 259 -42.22 -1.68 -8.68
CA ALA A 259 -43.65 -1.35 -8.71
C ALA A 259 -44.49 -2.47 -8.05
N ALA A 260 -44.02 -2.98 -6.91
CA ALA A 260 -44.61 -4.16 -6.31
C ALA A 260 -46.04 -3.87 -5.81
N THR A 261 -47.00 -4.68 -6.25
CA THR A 261 -48.44 -4.55 -5.95
C THR A 261 -48.81 -5.20 -4.63
N VAL A 262 -47.93 -6.01 -4.04
CA VAL A 262 -48.13 -6.69 -2.77
C VAL A 262 -47.88 -5.69 -1.62
N PRO A 263 -48.75 -5.63 -0.58
CA PRO A 263 -48.62 -4.61 0.48
C PRO A 263 -47.33 -4.67 1.30
N LEU A 264 -46.68 -5.83 1.39
CA LEU A 264 -45.50 -6.08 2.25
C LEU A 264 -44.20 -6.29 1.46
N SER A 265 -44.23 -6.24 0.13
CA SER A 265 -43.02 -6.36 -0.68
C SER A 265 -42.19 -5.07 -0.58
N PRO A 266 -40.86 -5.16 -0.50
CA PRO A 266 -40.00 -3.99 -0.56
C PRO A 266 -40.19 -3.29 -1.90
N ARG A 267 -40.27 -1.96 -1.86
CA ARG A 267 -40.51 -1.09 -3.02
C ARG A 267 -39.30 -0.24 -3.38
N LEU A 268 -38.38 -0.08 -2.43
CA LEU A 268 -37.07 0.51 -2.61
C LEU A 268 -36.07 -0.38 -1.88
N GLU A 269 -34.99 -0.73 -2.54
CA GLU A 269 -33.90 -1.53 -1.98
C GLU A 269 -32.56 -0.92 -2.40
N LEU A 270 -31.62 -0.84 -1.46
CA LEU A 270 -30.26 -0.39 -1.65
C LEU A 270 -29.33 -1.57 -1.40
N PHE A 271 -28.45 -1.85 -2.35
CA PHE A 271 -27.51 -2.95 -2.32
C PHE A 271 -26.07 -2.46 -2.47
N VAL A 272 -25.12 -3.30 -2.07
CA VAL A 272 -23.70 -3.12 -2.38
C VAL A 272 -23.09 -4.42 -2.93
N ILE A 273 -22.21 -4.28 -3.92
CA ILE A 273 -21.37 -5.35 -4.46
C ILE A 273 -19.92 -4.97 -4.21
N PHE A 274 -19.19 -5.80 -3.47
CA PHE A 274 -17.75 -5.66 -3.30
C PHE A 274 -17.01 -6.42 -4.41
N ILE A 275 -16.07 -5.73 -5.04
CA ILE A 275 -15.25 -6.25 -6.15
C ILE A 275 -13.80 -6.20 -5.69
N SER A 276 -13.28 -7.35 -5.30
CA SER A 276 -11.88 -7.50 -4.92
C SER A 276 -11.03 -7.88 -6.13
N ASP A 277 -9.76 -7.47 -6.11
CA ASP A 277 -8.85 -7.71 -7.23
C ASP A 277 -8.64 -9.20 -7.52
N HIS A 278 -8.74 -9.57 -8.80
CA HIS A 278 -8.51 -10.93 -9.31
C HIS A 278 -9.49 -12.00 -8.77
N LYS A 279 -10.59 -11.59 -8.15
CA LYS A 279 -11.63 -12.49 -7.65
C LYS A 279 -12.99 -12.14 -8.28
N MET A 280 -13.89 -13.13 -8.29
CA MET A 280 -15.27 -12.86 -8.67
C MET A 280 -15.89 -11.89 -7.66
N ALA A 281 -16.76 -11.00 -8.17
CA ALA A 281 -17.53 -10.11 -7.32
C ALA A 281 -18.30 -10.90 -6.25
N HIS A 282 -18.37 -10.32 -5.06
CA HIS A 282 -19.16 -10.89 -3.98
C HIS A 282 -20.65 -10.79 -4.31
N ALA A 283 -21.46 -11.64 -3.66
CA ALA A 283 -22.91 -11.53 -3.77
C ALA A 283 -23.40 -10.14 -3.32
N SER A 284 -24.42 -9.61 -3.98
CA SER A 284 -25.04 -8.34 -3.58
C SER A 284 -25.57 -8.42 -2.16
N LEU A 285 -25.19 -7.46 -1.32
CA LEU A 285 -25.64 -7.35 0.07
C LEU A 285 -26.67 -6.24 0.19
N LEU A 286 -27.81 -6.52 0.84
CA LEU A 286 -28.86 -5.53 1.09
C LEU A 286 -28.44 -4.59 2.23
N LEU A 287 -28.35 -3.29 1.95
CA LEU A 287 -28.01 -2.24 2.91
C LEU A 287 -29.24 -1.53 3.48
N TYR A 288 -30.28 -1.33 2.68
CA TYR A 288 -31.47 -0.62 3.12
C TYR A 288 -32.68 -1.03 2.29
N GLN A 289 -33.86 -1.06 2.89
CA GLN A 289 -35.11 -1.30 2.18
C GLN A 289 -36.26 -0.46 2.75
N ASN A 290 -37.22 -0.11 1.90
CA ASN A 290 -38.42 0.61 2.29
C ASN A 290 -39.66 0.06 1.55
N GLN A 291 -40.80 0.07 2.23
CA GLN A 291 -42.09 -0.47 1.75
C GLN A 291 -43.12 0.61 1.43
N LEU A 292 -42.81 1.89 1.67
CA LEU A 292 -43.76 2.97 1.42
C LEU A 292 -44.12 3.04 -0.07
N PRO A 293 -45.40 3.29 -0.40
CA PRO A 293 -45.82 3.49 -1.77
C PRO A 293 -45.30 4.83 -2.32
N ASN A 294 -45.25 4.93 -3.65
CA ASN A 294 -44.94 6.16 -4.39
C ASN A 294 -43.57 6.77 -4.05
N LEU A 295 -42.58 5.92 -3.77
CA LEU A 295 -41.20 6.34 -3.63
C LEU A 295 -40.54 6.40 -5.02
N SER A 296 -39.71 7.42 -5.22
CA SER A 296 -38.80 7.56 -6.35
C SER A 296 -37.42 7.97 -5.83
N LEU A 297 -36.38 7.63 -6.58
CA LEU A 297 -35.00 7.89 -6.20
C LEU A 297 -34.60 9.30 -6.65
N GLY A 298 -33.97 10.07 -5.76
CA GLY A 298 -33.46 11.41 -6.06
C GLY A 298 -31.97 11.40 -6.44
N SER A 299 -31.11 11.03 -5.48
CA SER A 299 -29.66 10.95 -5.70
C SER A 299 -29.02 9.96 -4.71
N LEU A 300 -27.88 9.40 -5.08
CA LEU A 300 -27.07 8.51 -4.23
C LEU A 300 -25.62 8.99 -4.31
N PHE A 301 -25.01 9.20 -3.15
CA PHE A 301 -23.60 9.54 -3.02
C PHE A 301 -23.00 8.76 -1.87
N CYS A 302 -21.84 8.17 -2.11
CA CYS A 302 -21.14 7.28 -1.21
C CYS A 302 -19.65 7.59 -1.22
N ASP A 303 -19.00 7.42 -0.08
CA ASP A 303 -17.54 7.51 0.03
C ASP A 303 -17.06 6.75 1.28
N ILE A 304 -15.74 6.70 1.47
CA ILE A 304 -15.12 6.24 2.70
C ILE A 304 -15.57 7.12 3.86
N TYR A 305 -15.87 6.49 5.00
CA TYR A 305 -16.28 7.24 6.18
C TYR A 305 -15.05 7.76 6.95
N TYR A 306 -14.50 8.90 6.50
CA TYR A 306 -13.22 9.46 6.96
C TYR A 306 -13.07 9.63 8.48
N ILE A 307 -14.16 9.95 9.20
CA ILE A 307 -14.06 10.21 10.65
C ILE A 307 -14.12 8.97 11.54
N ARG A 308 -14.50 7.82 10.98
CA ARG A 308 -14.56 6.53 11.68
C ARG A 308 -14.08 5.44 10.73
N THR A 309 -14.87 4.39 10.55
CA THR A 309 -14.45 3.20 9.82
C THR A 309 -15.61 2.68 8.96
N GLY A 310 -15.26 2.12 7.80
CA GLY A 310 -16.20 1.64 6.80
C GLY A 310 -16.55 2.72 5.78
N TYR A 311 -17.78 2.70 5.32
CA TYR A 311 -18.28 3.52 4.23
C TYR A 311 -19.55 4.24 4.64
N GLN A 312 -19.83 5.36 3.98
CA GLN A 312 -21.00 6.18 4.21
C GLN A 312 -21.69 6.48 2.88
N CYS A 313 -23.01 6.39 2.87
CA CYS A 313 -23.85 6.82 1.76
C CYS A 313 -24.93 7.80 2.25
N ILE A 314 -25.29 8.75 1.41
CA ILE A 314 -26.48 9.58 1.53
C ILE A 314 -27.38 9.28 0.33
N LEU A 315 -28.54 8.70 0.60
CA LEU A 315 -29.58 8.40 -0.38
C LEU A 315 -30.74 9.40 -0.22
N THR A 316 -30.98 10.21 -1.24
CA THR A 316 -32.13 11.10 -1.33
C THR A 316 -33.32 10.36 -1.93
N ILE A 317 -34.45 10.38 -1.22
CA ILE A 317 -35.69 9.72 -1.62
C ILE A 317 -36.80 10.76 -1.75
N ASN A 318 -37.56 10.65 -2.84
CA ASN A 318 -38.69 11.51 -3.16
C ASN A 318 -39.99 10.72 -2.95
N GLN A 319 -40.88 11.23 -2.12
CA GLN A 319 -42.21 10.67 -1.94
C GLN A 319 -43.26 11.58 -2.58
N GLN A 320 -44.00 11.04 -3.56
CA GLN A 320 -45.15 11.74 -4.14
C GLN A 320 -46.35 11.65 -3.20
N ASP A 321 -46.99 12.79 -2.94
CA ASP A 321 -48.20 12.88 -2.13
C ASP A 321 -49.33 12.03 -2.77
N PRO A 322 -49.90 11.04 -2.05
CA PRO A 322 -51.03 10.25 -2.53
C PRO A 322 -52.27 11.07 -2.90
N SER A 323 -52.41 12.30 -2.36
CA SER A 323 -53.59 13.16 -2.50
C SER A 323 -53.50 14.21 -3.61
N GLY A 324 -52.37 14.27 -4.34
CA GLY A 324 -52.21 15.17 -5.49
C GLY A 324 -52.02 16.66 -5.13
N SER A 325 -51.71 16.99 -3.87
CA SER A 325 -51.27 18.33 -3.50
C SER A 325 -49.75 18.45 -3.73
N ASN A 326 -49.32 19.52 -4.40
CA ASN A 326 -48.01 19.68 -5.06
C ASN A 326 -46.75 19.72 -4.15
N LEU A 327 -46.73 19.06 -2.97
CA LEU A 327 -45.55 19.03 -2.11
C LEU A 327 -44.89 17.65 -2.15
N GLU A 328 -43.89 17.47 -3.02
CA GLU A 328 -42.99 16.33 -2.95
C GLU A 328 -42.19 16.40 -1.64
N ASN A 329 -42.30 15.36 -0.82
CA ASN A 329 -41.51 15.26 0.40
C ASN A 329 -40.17 14.60 0.06
N LEU A 330 -39.11 15.40 0.14
CA LEU A 330 -37.72 14.96 0.03
C LEU A 330 -37.15 14.64 1.41
N PHE A 331 -36.57 13.45 1.56
CA PHE A 331 -35.83 13.09 2.76
C PHE A 331 -34.53 12.35 2.39
N ASP A 332 -33.50 12.61 3.18
CA ASP A 332 -32.19 11.98 3.01
C ASP A 332 -32.04 10.85 4.03
N VAL A 333 -31.54 9.71 3.58
CA VAL A 333 -31.18 8.58 4.44
C VAL A 333 -29.67 8.46 4.40
N LYS A 334 -29.03 8.65 5.56
CA LYS A 334 -27.61 8.45 5.76
C LYS A 334 -27.38 7.04 6.29
N ILE A 335 -26.64 6.24 5.52
CA ILE A 335 -26.31 4.84 5.80
C ILE A 335 -24.81 4.73 6.00
N ASN A 336 -24.39 4.28 7.18
CA ASN A 336 -22.99 3.87 7.42
C ASN A 336 -22.95 2.35 7.41
N PHE A 337 -22.05 1.76 6.63
CA PHE A 337 -21.94 0.31 6.46
C PHE A 337 -20.49 -0.16 6.40
N LEU A 338 -20.29 -1.45 6.64
CA LEU A 338 -18.99 -2.12 6.69
C LEU A 338 -18.80 -3.01 5.43
N SER A 339 -17.57 -3.44 5.15
CA SER A 339 -17.23 -4.38 4.08
C SER A 339 -17.94 -5.73 4.24
N SER A 340 -18.36 -6.08 5.46
CA SER A 340 -19.21 -7.24 5.75
C SER A 340 -20.68 -7.08 5.34
N GLY A 341 -21.12 -5.88 4.94
CA GLY A 341 -22.54 -5.52 4.72
C GLY A 341 -23.29 -5.15 6.01
N SER A 342 -22.64 -5.19 7.18
CA SER A 342 -23.25 -4.76 8.44
C SER A 342 -23.48 -3.25 8.46
N ILE A 343 -24.59 -2.80 9.05
CA ILE A 343 -25.00 -1.39 9.09
C ILE A 343 -24.94 -0.86 10.54
N PRO A 344 -23.80 -0.34 11.00
CA PRO A 344 -23.66 0.19 12.35
C PRO A 344 -24.54 1.43 12.62
N SER A 345 -24.92 2.18 11.58
CA SER A 345 -25.75 3.37 11.75
C SER A 345 -26.61 3.64 10.53
N LEU A 346 -27.89 3.92 10.78
CA LEU A 346 -28.88 4.32 9.79
C LEU A 346 -29.65 5.51 10.37
N THR A 347 -29.61 6.66 9.70
CA THR A 347 -30.25 7.89 10.18
C THR A 347 -31.00 8.58 9.05
N THR A 348 -32.18 9.12 9.36
CA THR A 348 -32.91 9.98 8.42
C THR A 348 -32.57 11.43 8.73
N ILE A 349 -32.04 12.14 7.75
CA ILE A 349 -31.69 13.55 7.87
C ILE A 349 -32.87 14.37 7.38
N LYS A 350 -33.47 15.13 8.31
CA LYS A 350 -34.43 16.17 7.95
C LYS A 350 -33.64 17.43 7.65
N ARG A 351 -33.64 17.86 6.38
CA ARG A 351 -33.00 19.13 6.00
C ARG A 351 -33.61 20.26 6.82
N SER A 352 -32.76 21.16 7.33
CA SER A 352 -33.22 22.34 8.05
C SER A 352 -34.17 23.16 7.17
N SER A 353 -35.14 23.87 7.77
CA SER A 353 -36.07 24.73 7.04
C SER A 353 -35.38 25.85 6.23
N GLU A 354 -34.11 26.13 6.51
CA GLU A 354 -33.29 27.13 5.81
C GLU A 354 -32.67 26.60 4.51
N ILE A 355 -32.73 25.29 4.27
CA ILE A 355 -32.26 24.63 3.05
C ILE A 355 -33.53 24.20 2.29
N ASN A 356 -33.72 24.71 1.07
CA ASN A 356 -34.89 24.35 0.27
C ASN A 356 -34.92 22.84 0.04
N ALA A 357 -35.88 22.17 0.68
CA ALA A 357 -36.02 20.73 0.62
C ALA A 357 -36.35 20.24 -0.79
N THR A 358 -36.91 21.09 -1.65
CA THR A 358 -37.43 20.77 -2.99
C THR A 358 -36.39 20.73 -4.11
N GLN A 359 -35.10 20.90 -3.82
CA GLN A 359 -34.03 20.86 -4.83
C GLN A 359 -33.17 19.61 -4.68
N ASN A 360 -32.65 19.13 -5.81
CA ASN A 360 -31.60 18.11 -5.85
C ASN A 360 -30.26 18.77 -5.51
N TRP A 361 -29.53 18.18 -4.57
CA TRP A 361 -28.24 18.66 -4.11
C TRP A 361 -27.16 17.62 -4.42
N ASP A 362 -25.98 18.09 -4.81
CA ASP A 362 -24.79 17.26 -4.90
C ASP A 362 -24.13 17.20 -3.52
N VAL A 363 -23.68 16.01 -3.12
CA VAL A 363 -23.03 15.78 -1.83
C VAL A 363 -21.54 15.62 -2.04
N MET A 364 -20.73 16.36 -1.28
CA MET A 364 -19.27 16.16 -1.20
C MET A 364 -18.90 15.90 0.26
N PHE A 365 -18.39 14.70 0.57
CA PHE A 365 -18.00 14.34 1.93
C PHE A 365 -16.71 15.05 2.36
N LEU A 366 -16.62 15.43 3.63
CA LEU A 366 -15.46 16.15 4.16
C LEU A 366 -14.49 15.21 4.90
N PRO A 367 -13.17 15.29 4.64
CA PRO A 367 -12.18 14.46 5.34
C PRO A 367 -12.18 14.62 6.87
N PHE A 368 -12.60 15.79 7.37
CA PHE A 368 -12.67 16.09 8.80
C PHE A 368 -14.09 16.11 9.36
N GLY A 369 -15.01 15.41 8.69
CA GLY A 369 -16.38 15.22 9.11
C GLY A 369 -17.35 16.25 8.57
N GLY A 370 -18.59 15.82 8.41
CA GLY A 370 -19.64 16.55 7.72
C GLY A 370 -19.58 16.38 6.21
N TYR A 371 -20.36 17.18 5.51
CA TYR A 371 -20.47 17.15 4.05
C TYR A 371 -20.93 18.51 3.51
N ILE A 372 -20.64 18.77 2.25
CA ILE A 372 -21.11 19.96 1.52
C ILE A 372 -22.29 19.56 0.64
N LEU A 373 -23.37 20.33 0.72
CA LEU A 373 -24.43 20.31 -0.28
C LEU A 373 -24.16 21.42 -1.30
N LYS A 374 -23.98 21.03 -2.55
CA LYS A 374 -23.80 21.93 -3.70
C LYS A 374 -25.08 21.94 -4.53
N ASN A 375 -25.51 23.13 -4.94
CA ASN A 375 -26.59 23.28 -5.91
C ASN A 375 -26.33 24.48 -6.83
N ALA A 376 -26.42 24.23 -8.13
CA ALA A 376 -26.44 25.28 -9.13
C ALA A 376 -27.88 25.75 -9.30
N ASN A 377 -28.23 26.89 -8.72
CA ASN A 377 -29.57 27.45 -8.86
C ASN A 377 -29.81 27.81 -10.34
N GLU A 378 -30.84 27.27 -10.97
CA GLU A 378 -31.14 27.54 -12.39
C GLU A 378 -31.52 28.99 -12.67
N ARG A 379 -31.93 29.74 -11.64
CA ARG A 379 -32.41 31.13 -11.76
C ARG A 379 -31.38 32.20 -11.43
N SER A 380 -30.27 31.83 -10.78
CA SER A 380 -29.15 32.73 -10.50
C SER A 380 -27.89 32.20 -11.16
N ASP A 381 -27.03 33.09 -11.64
CA ASP A 381 -25.70 32.72 -12.10
C ASP A 381 -24.76 32.37 -10.93
N ASP A 382 -25.29 31.80 -9.84
CA ASP A 382 -24.57 31.51 -8.60
C ASP A 382 -24.77 30.04 -8.21
N ILE A 383 -23.71 29.47 -7.65
CA ILE A 383 -23.68 28.14 -7.07
C ILE A 383 -23.61 28.29 -5.57
N ILE A 384 -24.53 27.62 -4.89
CA ILE A 384 -24.66 27.68 -3.44
C ILE A 384 -24.00 26.43 -2.86
N TYR A 385 -23.18 26.65 -1.84
CA TYR A 385 -22.53 25.61 -1.08
C TYR A 385 -22.95 25.75 0.39
N HIS A 386 -23.63 24.73 0.91
CA HIS A 386 -23.94 24.61 2.34
C HIS A 386 -22.99 23.60 2.97
N ILE A 387 -22.26 24.01 4.00
CA ILE A 387 -21.43 23.10 4.80
C ILE A 387 -22.28 22.61 5.97
N LEU A 388 -22.40 21.30 6.14
CA LEU A 388 -23.16 20.69 7.23
C LEU A 388 -22.26 19.78 8.07
N ASP A 389 -22.62 19.65 9.34
CA ASP A 389 -22.02 18.69 10.25
C ASP A 389 -22.51 17.25 10.01
N GLU A 390 -22.00 16.31 10.80
CA GLU A 390 -22.36 14.89 10.72
C GLU A 390 -23.85 14.60 10.91
N ASN A 391 -24.58 15.47 11.61
CA ASN A 391 -25.99 15.33 11.90
C ASN A 391 -26.88 16.03 10.85
N GLY A 392 -26.28 16.69 9.85
CA GLY A 392 -26.99 17.49 8.86
C GLY A 392 -27.41 18.87 9.38
N THR A 393 -26.76 19.38 10.43
CA THR A 393 -26.93 20.76 10.89
C THR A 393 -26.05 21.68 10.06
N LYS A 394 -26.64 22.75 9.53
CA LYS A 394 -25.91 23.75 8.75
C LYS A 394 -24.90 24.49 9.61
N ASN A 395 -23.63 24.48 9.20
CA ASN A 395 -22.55 25.23 9.84
C ASN A 395 -22.37 26.60 9.16
N SER A 396 -22.20 26.61 7.83
CA SER A 396 -21.96 27.83 7.05
C SER A 396 -22.48 27.71 5.63
N THR A 397 -22.52 28.83 4.92
CA THR A 397 -22.97 28.90 3.52
C THR A 397 -22.17 29.95 2.79
N PHE A 398 -21.79 29.64 1.56
CA PHE A 398 -21.19 30.60 0.65
C PHE A 398 -21.73 30.40 -0.76
N MET A 399 -21.57 31.43 -1.58
CA MET A 399 -22.03 31.47 -2.95
C MET A 399 -20.84 31.86 -3.84
N GLU A 400 -20.73 31.21 -4.98
CA GLU A 400 -19.73 31.56 -6.00
C GLU A 400 -20.44 31.74 -7.34
N SER A 401 -20.01 32.73 -8.13
CA SER A 401 -20.55 32.94 -9.46
C SER A 401 -20.25 31.73 -10.35
N LYS A 402 -21.27 31.21 -11.00
CA LYS A 402 -21.19 30.21 -12.05
C LYS A 402 -20.28 30.76 -13.15
N SER A 403 -19.24 30.02 -13.51
CA SER A 403 -18.48 30.30 -14.72
C SER A 403 -19.44 30.30 -15.92
N ALA A 404 -19.13 31.07 -16.96
CA ALA A 404 -20.01 31.27 -18.12
C ALA A 404 -20.48 29.99 -18.85
N ASN A 405 -19.97 28.80 -18.50
CA ASN A 405 -20.56 27.51 -18.87
C ASN A 405 -20.46 26.51 -17.69
N GLU A 406 -21.58 26.31 -17.00
CA GLU A 406 -21.98 25.13 -16.20
C GLU A 406 -20.99 24.43 -15.25
N SER A 407 -21.34 24.47 -13.96
CA SER A 407 -20.86 23.66 -12.83
C SER A 407 -19.33 23.49 -12.75
N PRO A 408 -18.57 24.49 -12.25
CA PRO A 408 -17.17 24.32 -11.91
C PRO A 408 -17.01 23.06 -11.05
N SER A 409 -16.15 22.16 -11.55
CA SER A 409 -15.80 20.88 -10.94
C SER A 409 -14.99 21.14 -9.66
N ALA A 410 -15.64 21.60 -8.59
CA ALA A 410 -14.99 21.86 -7.33
C ALA A 410 -14.41 20.56 -6.75
N ILE A 411 -13.22 20.64 -6.14
CA ILE A 411 -12.55 19.51 -5.51
C ILE A 411 -12.15 19.86 -4.08
N ILE A 412 -12.14 18.86 -3.20
CA ILE A 412 -11.68 19.01 -1.82
C ILE A 412 -10.31 18.34 -1.72
N LEU A 413 -9.32 19.10 -1.28
CA LEU A 413 -7.98 18.59 -0.99
C LEU A 413 -7.96 17.90 0.38
N LEU A 414 -7.00 17.00 0.59
CA LEU A 414 -6.79 16.28 1.86
C LEU A 414 -6.53 17.21 3.04
N ASN A 415 -5.97 18.39 2.78
CA ASN A 415 -5.77 19.43 3.80
C ASN A 415 -7.06 20.20 4.16
N ASN A 416 -8.23 19.74 3.72
CA ASN A 416 -9.54 20.35 3.90
C ASN A 416 -9.73 21.67 3.14
N THR A 417 -9.00 21.88 2.04
CA THR A 417 -9.19 23.07 1.19
C THR A 417 -10.12 22.75 0.03
N LEU A 418 -11.17 23.54 -0.16
CA LEU A 418 -12.02 23.48 -1.34
C LEU A 418 -11.45 24.38 -2.44
N LEU A 419 -11.28 23.83 -3.64
CA LEU A 419 -10.84 24.57 -4.82
C LEU A 419 -12.00 24.77 -5.79
N ILE A 420 -12.31 26.03 -6.09
CA ILE A 420 -13.39 26.42 -7.00
C ILE A 420 -12.82 27.21 -8.17
N PRO A 421 -12.99 26.73 -9.41
CA PRO A 421 -12.59 27.45 -10.61
C PRO A 421 -13.26 28.82 -10.74
N LYS A 422 -12.45 29.81 -11.11
CA LYS A 422 -12.87 31.18 -11.41
C LYS A 422 -12.39 31.58 -12.79
N THR A 423 -13.32 32.14 -13.58
CA THR A 423 -13.00 32.69 -14.89
C THR A 423 -12.41 34.09 -14.74
N GLU A 424 -11.28 34.33 -15.42
CA GLU A 424 -10.67 35.64 -15.52
C GLU A 424 -10.56 36.09 -16.99
N SER A 425 -9.93 37.23 -17.24
CA SER A 425 -9.77 37.83 -18.57
C SER A 425 -8.29 37.97 -18.92
N ASN A 426 -7.95 38.29 -20.17
CA ASN A 426 -6.56 38.48 -20.61
C ASN A 426 -5.68 37.22 -20.48
N ASN A 427 -6.15 36.07 -20.96
CA ASN A 427 -5.39 34.81 -20.97
C ASN A 427 -4.99 34.30 -19.57
N THR A 428 -5.79 34.65 -18.54
CA THR A 428 -5.62 34.16 -17.17
C THR A 428 -6.79 33.28 -16.74
N TRP A 429 -6.52 32.41 -15.77
CA TRP A 429 -7.52 31.67 -15.02
C TRP A 429 -7.15 31.69 -13.54
N ALA A 430 -8.13 31.45 -12.67
CA ALA A 430 -7.91 31.44 -11.24
C ALA A 430 -8.68 30.32 -10.53
N LEU A 431 -8.22 30.04 -9.31
CA LEU A 431 -8.86 29.16 -8.34
C LEU A 431 -9.16 29.96 -7.08
N THR A 432 -10.41 29.90 -6.62
CA THR A 432 -10.79 30.30 -5.28
C THR A 432 -10.47 29.13 -4.35
N CYS A 433 -9.58 29.35 -3.40
CA CYS A 433 -9.18 28.37 -2.39
C CYS A 433 -9.89 28.73 -1.08
N ILE A 434 -10.66 27.80 -0.52
CA ILE A 434 -11.43 28.01 0.72
C ILE A 434 -10.98 26.96 1.74
N ASP A 435 -10.33 27.42 2.81
CA ASP A 435 -9.96 26.55 3.94
C ASP A 435 -11.23 26.18 4.72
N LEU A 436 -11.70 24.93 4.59
CA LEU A 436 -12.94 24.48 5.22
C LEU A 436 -12.75 24.25 6.73
N PRO A 437 -13.79 24.45 7.56
CA PRO A 437 -13.71 24.14 8.98
C PRO A 437 -13.52 22.64 9.20
N LYS A 438 -12.61 22.27 10.11
CA LYS A 438 -12.47 20.89 10.58
C LYS A 438 -13.57 20.60 11.61
N LEU A 439 -14.67 19.98 11.19
CA LEU A 439 -15.85 19.79 12.06
C LEU A 439 -15.64 18.74 13.16
N SER A 440 -14.66 17.85 12.97
CA SER A 440 -14.14 16.93 13.98
C SER A 440 -12.85 17.46 14.64
N ALA A 441 -12.76 18.78 14.83
CA ALA A 441 -11.60 19.45 15.43
C ALA A 441 -11.21 18.83 16.78
N GLY A 442 -9.91 18.55 16.94
CA GLY A 442 -9.33 18.02 18.17
C GLY A 442 -8.88 16.56 18.11
N LYS A 443 -9.22 15.83 17.04
CA LYS A 443 -8.67 14.47 16.81
C LYS A 443 -7.49 14.45 15.84
N ASP A 444 -7.55 15.23 14.77
CA ASP A 444 -6.48 15.29 13.78
C ASP A 444 -5.31 16.15 14.29
N ASN A 445 -4.24 15.48 14.72
CA ASN A 445 -3.00 16.11 15.20
C ASN A 445 -1.99 16.36 14.06
N GLY A 446 -2.50 16.70 12.86
CA GLY A 446 -1.68 17.05 11.68
C GLY A 446 -1.38 15.88 10.74
N TYR A 447 -1.87 14.67 11.04
CA TYR A 447 -1.63 13.47 10.22
C TYR A 447 -2.62 13.33 9.05
N TYR A 448 -3.59 14.23 8.94
CA TYR A 448 -4.73 14.14 8.01
C TYR A 448 -5.48 12.80 8.13
N ASN A 449 -5.46 12.23 9.33
CA ASN A 449 -6.10 10.98 9.68
C ASN A 449 -6.58 11.06 11.13
N VAL A 450 -7.89 11.15 11.33
CA VAL A 450 -8.49 11.35 12.67
C VAL A 450 -8.40 10.14 13.59
N ASN A 451 -7.94 8.99 13.08
CA ASN A 451 -7.73 7.78 13.88
C ASN A 451 -6.38 7.79 14.59
N VAL A 452 -5.39 8.52 14.04
CA VAL A 452 -4.04 8.65 14.59
C VAL A 452 -4.05 9.73 15.67
N ARG A 453 -3.64 9.34 16.87
CA ARG A 453 -3.53 10.23 18.02
C ARG A 453 -2.15 10.89 18.08
N SER A 454 -1.08 10.12 17.97
CA SER A 454 0.29 10.62 18.05
C SER A 454 1.24 9.65 17.37
N THR A 455 2.44 10.12 17.07
CA THR A 455 3.53 9.27 16.58
C THR A 455 4.83 9.62 17.29
N PHE A 456 5.75 8.67 17.30
CA PHE A 456 7.15 8.89 17.62
C PHE A 456 8.00 8.37 16.45
N PRO A 457 8.85 9.20 15.83
CA PRO A 457 9.01 10.64 16.03
C PRO A 457 7.71 11.42 15.74
N GLU A 458 7.53 12.57 16.38
CA GLU A 458 6.44 13.49 16.03
C GLU A 458 6.75 14.20 14.70
N ILE A 459 5.73 14.74 14.02
CA ILE A 459 5.92 15.59 12.83
C ILE A 459 6.81 16.78 13.20
N ASN A 460 7.80 17.10 12.35
CA ASN A 460 8.80 18.15 12.54
C ASN A 460 9.76 17.95 13.74
N ALA A 461 9.79 16.77 14.36
CA ALA A 461 10.75 16.48 15.42
C ALA A 461 12.18 16.36 14.85
N SER A 462 13.19 16.60 15.70
CA SER A 462 14.56 16.12 15.50
C SER A 462 14.79 14.91 16.40
N VAL A 463 15.25 13.80 15.83
CA VAL A 463 15.59 12.58 16.58
C VAL A 463 16.96 12.08 16.21
N ASN A 464 17.53 11.24 17.06
CA ASN A 464 18.82 10.61 16.79
C ASN A 464 18.69 9.43 15.81
N SER A 465 19.76 9.17 15.05
CA SER A 465 19.82 8.06 14.08
C SER A 465 19.78 6.64 14.70
N ASP A 466 19.85 6.51 16.02
CA ASP A 466 19.85 5.22 16.73
C ASP A 466 18.52 4.83 17.37
N ILE A 467 17.42 5.53 17.04
CA ILE A 467 16.11 5.16 17.56
C ILE A 467 15.77 3.71 17.18
N PRO A 468 15.40 2.86 18.15
CA PRO A 468 15.16 1.44 17.87
C PRO A 468 13.80 1.22 17.21
N ASN A 469 12.85 2.12 17.45
CA ASN A 469 11.47 1.95 17.04
C ASN A 469 10.83 3.27 16.63
N VAL A 470 9.88 3.15 15.72
CA VAL A 470 8.85 4.14 15.43
C VAL A 470 7.55 3.68 16.08
N VAL A 471 6.76 4.59 16.64
CA VAL A 471 5.51 4.29 17.34
C VAL A 471 4.36 5.08 16.74
N ILE A 472 3.20 4.44 16.60
CA ILE A 472 1.96 5.06 16.15
C ILE A 472 0.88 4.75 17.18
N ASP A 473 0.36 5.78 17.82
CA ASP A 473 -0.73 5.65 18.79
C ASP A 473 -2.07 5.99 18.13
N PHE A 474 -3.05 5.11 18.32
CA PHE A 474 -4.42 5.30 17.86
C PHE A 474 -5.36 5.71 19.00
N TYR A 475 -6.44 6.44 18.67
CA TYR A 475 -7.47 6.78 19.67
C TYR A 475 -8.25 5.55 20.15
N ASP A 476 -8.65 4.70 19.20
CA ASP A 476 -9.45 3.50 19.41
C ASP A 476 -8.61 2.24 19.22
N PRO A 477 -8.98 1.10 19.84
CA PRO A 477 -8.22 -0.14 19.71
C PRO A 477 -8.12 -0.66 18.27
N VAL A 478 -6.95 -1.18 17.92
CA VAL A 478 -6.60 -1.65 16.57
C VAL A 478 -6.05 -3.08 16.58
N GLU A 479 -6.05 -3.73 15.42
CA GLU A 479 -5.31 -4.98 15.19
C GLU A 479 -4.34 -4.80 14.02
N LEU A 480 -3.24 -5.55 14.05
CA LEU A 480 -2.24 -5.53 12.99
C LEU A 480 -2.81 -6.16 11.71
N SER A 481 -2.46 -5.61 10.55
CA SER A 481 -2.95 -6.05 9.25
C SER A 481 -1.85 -6.07 8.18
N ASP A 482 -2.20 -6.31 6.93
CA ASP A 482 -1.26 -6.59 5.84
C ASP A 482 -0.70 -5.33 5.12
N GLY A 483 -1.20 -4.14 5.42
CA GLY A 483 -0.66 -2.89 4.85
C GLY A 483 0.78 -2.64 5.28
N SER A 484 1.51 -1.84 4.51
CA SER A 484 2.92 -1.54 4.76
C SER A 484 3.12 -0.15 5.37
N LEU A 485 4.20 -0.01 6.12
CA LEU A 485 4.79 1.27 6.47
C LEU A 485 6.11 1.41 5.73
N LEU A 486 6.27 2.52 5.04
CA LEU A 486 7.41 2.83 4.18
C LEU A 486 8.15 4.03 4.74
N ILE A 487 9.47 3.89 4.88
CA ILE A 487 10.34 4.95 5.41
C ILE A 487 11.24 5.44 4.27
N TYR A 488 11.14 6.74 3.99
CA TYR A 488 11.87 7.41 2.93
C TYR A 488 12.84 8.44 3.51
N GLN A 489 14.02 8.55 2.89
CA GLN A 489 14.93 9.68 3.07
C GLN A 489 14.79 10.63 1.88
N LEU A 490 14.75 11.93 2.17
CA LEU A 490 14.80 12.99 1.17
C LEU A 490 16.25 13.44 0.96
N SER A 491 16.75 13.28 -0.26
CA SER A 491 18.11 13.70 -0.66
C SER A 491 18.06 14.41 -2.00
N ASN A 492 18.43 15.69 -2.05
CA ASN A 492 18.42 16.51 -3.28
C ASN A 492 17.09 16.43 -4.09
N GLU A 493 15.95 16.50 -3.40
CA GLU A 493 14.60 16.36 -3.98
C GLU A 493 14.24 14.95 -4.50
N GLU A 494 15.15 13.99 -4.43
CA GLU A 494 14.86 12.57 -4.68
C GLU A 494 14.42 11.84 -3.40
N LYS A 495 13.44 10.94 -3.55
CA LYS A 495 12.97 10.06 -2.45
C LYS A 495 13.66 8.70 -2.50
N ILE A 496 14.36 8.36 -1.42
CA ILE A 496 15.10 7.11 -1.27
C ILE A 496 14.37 6.21 -0.27
N LEU A 497 13.81 5.09 -0.73
CA LEU A 497 13.17 4.12 0.16
C LEU A 497 14.24 3.39 0.98
N ARG A 498 14.18 3.53 2.30
CA ARG A 498 15.14 2.94 3.25
C ARG A 498 14.62 1.64 3.88
N GLN A 499 13.34 1.60 4.24
CA GLN A 499 12.74 0.45 4.91
C GLN A 499 11.26 0.24 4.54
N ILE A 500 10.85 -1.03 4.45
CA ILE A 500 9.45 -1.46 4.37
C ILE A 500 9.14 -2.42 5.53
N THR A 501 8.09 -2.14 6.28
CA THR A 501 7.57 -3.03 7.32
C THR A 501 6.08 -3.31 7.12
N LEU A 502 5.70 -4.59 7.10
CA LEU A 502 4.30 -5.00 7.09
C LEU A 502 3.69 -4.85 8.49
N GLY A 503 2.45 -4.37 8.59
CA GLY A 503 1.73 -4.19 9.85
C GLY A 503 1.71 -5.45 10.70
N ARG A 504 1.43 -6.62 10.10
CA ARG A 504 1.42 -7.93 10.77
C ARG A 504 2.74 -8.36 11.38
N ASN A 505 3.85 -7.76 10.96
CA ASN A 505 5.18 -8.01 11.51
C ASN A 505 5.54 -7.02 12.62
N CYS A 506 4.68 -6.05 12.92
CA CYS A 506 4.87 -5.10 14.01
C CYS A 506 4.45 -5.72 15.34
N SER A 507 4.66 -4.97 16.42
CA SER A 507 4.15 -5.32 17.75
C SER A 507 3.09 -4.32 18.18
N LEU A 508 2.15 -4.78 19.01
CA LEU A 508 1.03 -3.98 19.51
C LEU A 508 1.13 -3.92 21.04
N THR A 509 1.00 -2.71 21.59
CA THR A 509 0.98 -2.45 23.03
C THR A 509 -0.34 -1.76 23.38
N ASP A 510 -0.95 -2.15 24.50
CA ASP A 510 -2.21 -1.59 25.02
C ASP A 510 -3.38 -1.58 24.01
N ASP A 511 -3.35 -2.52 23.05
CA ASP A 511 -4.28 -2.64 21.91
C ASP A 511 -4.42 -1.36 21.05
N LYS A 512 -3.56 -0.35 21.22
CA LYS A 512 -3.69 0.97 20.60
C LYS A 512 -2.38 1.52 20.03
N SER A 513 -1.23 1.07 20.52
CA SER A 513 0.07 1.59 20.11
C SER A 513 0.79 0.55 19.28
N VAL A 514 1.03 0.86 18.01
CA VAL A 514 1.80 0.00 17.10
C VAL A 514 3.26 0.41 17.15
N ILE A 515 4.13 -0.56 17.42
CA ILE A 515 5.57 -0.39 17.49
C ILE A 515 6.20 -1.06 16.28
N VAL A 516 6.92 -0.26 15.51
CA VAL A 516 7.63 -0.66 14.29
C VAL A 516 9.13 -0.65 14.57
N GLU A 517 9.75 -1.82 14.47
CA GLU A 517 11.20 -1.96 14.64
C GLU A 517 11.96 -1.33 13.46
N ILE A 518 12.99 -0.57 13.79
CA ILE A 518 13.84 0.14 12.83
C ILE A 518 15.16 -0.62 12.64
N PHE A 519 15.55 -0.81 11.38
CA PHE A 519 16.83 -1.43 11.08
C PHE A 519 17.99 -0.46 11.23
N ASN A 520 19.16 -0.98 11.62
CA ASN A 520 20.39 -0.20 11.78
C ASN A 520 20.86 0.51 10.50
N THR A 521 20.36 0.10 9.33
CA THR A 521 20.67 0.67 8.01
C THR A 521 19.61 1.65 7.51
N THR A 522 18.61 1.99 8.32
CA THR A 522 17.47 2.82 7.88
C THR A 522 17.75 4.32 8.00
N PHE A 523 18.23 4.76 9.17
CA PHE A 523 18.41 6.18 9.50
C PHE A 523 19.89 6.58 9.48
N ASP A 524 20.18 7.67 8.77
CA ASP A 524 21.42 8.45 8.79
C ASP A 524 21.06 9.93 8.96
N GLU A 525 22.04 10.83 8.90
CA GLU A 525 21.78 12.27 8.88
C GLU A 525 20.88 12.68 7.70
N GLY A 526 19.81 13.41 7.99
CA GLY A 526 18.98 14.02 6.95
C GLY A 526 17.49 14.07 7.29
N ILE A 527 16.71 14.44 6.28
CA ILE A 527 15.25 14.58 6.40
C ILE A 527 14.59 13.28 5.97
N TYR A 528 13.67 12.80 6.79
CA TYR A 528 12.92 11.57 6.54
C TYR A 528 11.42 11.85 6.55
N PHE A 529 10.67 11.03 5.84
CA PHE A 529 9.23 10.94 6.01
C PHE A 529 8.77 9.48 6.01
N ILE A 530 7.63 9.25 6.65
CA ILE A 530 7.02 7.94 6.76
C ILE A 530 5.65 7.98 6.10
N GLU A 531 5.43 7.03 5.21
CA GLU A 531 4.13 6.74 4.61
C GLU A 531 3.56 5.49 5.27
N MET A 532 2.30 5.55 5.68
CA MET A 532 1.58 4.42 6.24
C MET A 532 0.45 4.06 5.30
N ASP A 533 0.44 2.82 4.80
CA ASP A 533 -0.64 2.36 3.97
C ASP A 533 -1.97 2.29 4.73
N THR A 534 -3.05 2.66 4.06
CA THR A 534 -4.38 2.17 4.40
C THR A 534 -4.36 0.64 4.53
N ASN A 535 -5.03 0.09 5.56
CA ASN A 535 -4.95 -1.32 5.95
C ASN A 535 -3.62 -1.75 6.60
N PHE A 536 -2.74 -0.81 7.01
CA PHE A 536 -1.63 -1.14 7.91
C PHE A 536 -2.13 -1.72 9.25
N VAL A 537 -3.25 -1.18 9.72
CA VAL A 537 -4.04 -1.69 10.84
C VAL A 537 -5.52 -1.74 10.48
N ILE A 538 -6.27 -2.55 11.22
CA ILE A 538 -7.73 -2.62 11.17
C ILE A 538 -8.33 -2.20 12.52
N SER A 539 -9.55 -1.69 12.52
CA SER A 539 -10.31 -1.44 13.74
C SER A 539 -10.59 -2.76 14.48
N TYR A 540 -10.24 -2.83 15.76
CA TYR A 540 -10.55 -4.00 16.58
C TYR A 540 -12.05 -4.27 16.65
N ALA A 541 -12.85 -3.20 16.82
CA ALA A 541 -14.29 -3.27 17.03
C ALA A 541 -15.06 -3.61 15.75
N TYR A 542 -14.67 -3.03 14.61
CA TYR A 542 -15.41 -3.17 13.35
C TYR A 542 -14.81 -4.17 12.37
N LYS A 543 -13.56 -4.63 12.61
CA LYS A 543 -12.80 -5.51 11.70
C LYS A 543 -12.67 -4.93 10.29
N GLU A 544 -12.50 -3.61 10.22
CA GLU A 544 -12.38 -2.88 8.97
C GLU A 544 -11.02 -2.17 8.91
N PRO A 545 -10.39 -2.08 7.73
CA PRO A 545 -9.16 -1.33 7.54
C PRO A 545 -9.30 0.14 7.94
N LEU A 546 -8.23 0.68 8.53
CA LEU A 546 -8.11 2.10 8.83
C LEU A 546 -7.31 2.82 7.74
N LEU A 547 -7.61 4.11 7.59
CA LEU A 547 -6.87 5.02 6.71
C LEU A 547 -5.39 5.10 7.12
N GLY A 548 -4.56 5.32 6.10
CA GLY A 548 -3.12 5.51 6.22
C GLY A 548 -2.68 6.92 6.60
N ILE A 549 -1.38 7.18 6.49
CA ILE A 549 -0.78 8.52 6.49
C ILE A 549 -0.08 8.68 5.15
N ASN A 550 -0.48 9.72 4.41
CA ASN A 550 0.03 9.95 3.05
C ASN A 550 1.46 10.49 3.05
N GLU A 551 2.10 10.46 1.88
CA GLU A 551 3.45 10.96 1.70
C GLU A 551 3.60 12.43 2.13
N ASN A 552 4.81 12.80 2.57
CA ASN A 552 5.17 14.14 3.05
C ASN A 552 4.42 14.68 4.28
N VAL A 553 3.39 13.98 4.79
CA VAL A 553 2.65 14.40 5.98
C VAL A 553 3.50 14.20 7.24
N TRP A 554 3.97 12.98 7.46
CA TRP A 554 4.78 12.64 8.63
C TRP A 554 6.27 12.71 8.29
N HIS A 555 6.84 13.91 8.41
CA HIS A 555 8.26 14.18 8.19
C HIS A 555 8.97 14.61 9.48
N PHE A 556 10.24 14.29 9.60
CA PHE A 556 11.10 14.64 10.73
C PHE A 556 12.57 14.68 10.31
N ASN A 557 13.41 15.30 11.14
CA ASN A 557 14.85 15.37 10.94
C ASN A 557 15.56 14.30 11.76
N VAL A 558 16.59 13.70 11.18
CA VAL A 558 17.45 12.73 11.86
C VAL A 558 18.85 13.32 12.02
N GLU A 559 19.32 13.34 13.25
CA GLU A 559 20.65 13.79 13.64
C GLU A 559 21.56 12.59 13.85
N LYS A 560 22.77 12.65 13.27
CA LYS A 560 23.74 11.57 13.36
C LYS A 560 24.36 11.53 14.75
N ILE A 561 24.20 10.40 15.45
CA ILE A 561 25.02 10.14 16.63
C ILE A 561 26.42 9.73 16.20
N LYS A 562 27.42 10.39 16.79
CA LYS A 562 28.81 9.93 16.78
C LYS A 562 28.93 8.70 17.67
N LYS A 563 28.82 7.51 17.07
CA LYS A 563 29.11 6.24 17.74
C LYS A 563 30.60 5.95 17.64
N GLU A 564 31.20 5.47 18.73
CA GLU A 564 32.60 5.05 18.75
C GLU A 564 32.68 3.56 18.35
N TYR A 565 33.37 3.27 17.25
CA TYR A 565 33.61 1.94 16.70
C TYR A 565 35.05 1.48 16.96
N ASP A 566 35.25 0.17 16.94
CA ASP A 566 36.59 -0.42 17.06
C ASP A 566 37.38 -0.26 15.76
N ILE A 567 38.69 -0.05 15.87
CA ILE A 567 39.56 -0.01 14.67
C ILE A 567 39.80 -1.46 14.22
N THR A 568 39.31 -1.78 13.03
CA THR A 568 39.33 -3.14 12.47
C THR A 568 40.05 -3.17 11.14
N THR A 569 40.79 -4.24 10.86
CA THR A 569 41.55 -4.39 9.61
C THR A 569 40.65 -4.72 8.42
N SER A 570 41.07 -4.31 7.22
CA SER A 570 40.35 -4.62 5.97
C SER A 570 40.10 -6.11 5.79
N THR A 571 38.94 -6.48 5.23
CA THR A 571 38.57 -7.87 4.92
C THR A 571 37.93 -7.98 3.54
N THR A 572 37.84 -9.19 3.00
CA THR A 572 37.17 -9.44 1.72
C THR A 572 35.91 -10.28 1.91
N GLY A 573 34.78 -9.78 1.40
CA GLY A 573 33.50 -10.49 1.32
C GLY A 573 33.21 -10.98 -0.09
N LEU A 574 32.38 -12.02 -0.20
CA LEU A 574 31.95 -12.58 -1.48
C LEU A 574 30.45 -12.36 -1.66
N LEU A 575 30.07 -11.87 -2.85
CA LEU A 575 28.68 -11.74 -3.27
C LEU A 575 28.44 -12.60 -4.51
N ARG A 576 27.28 -13.26 -4.58
CA ARG A 576 26.84 -13.99 -5.77
C ARG A 576 25.76 -13.22 -6.51
N LEU A 577 25.86 -13.14 -7.83
CA LEU A 577 24.79 -12.64 -8.67
C LEU A 577 23.75 -13.74 -8.93
N THR A 578 22.48 -13.34 -8.94
CA THR A 578 21.36 -14.15 -9.45
C THR A 578 21.63 -14.61 -10.89
N THR A 579 20.94 -15.66 -11.33
CA THR A 579 21.04 -16.15 -12.72
C THR A 579 20.73 -15.08 -13.76
N ARG A 580 19.69 -14.27 -13.52
CA ARG A 580 19.33 -13.12 -14.38
C ARG A 580 20.39 -12.03 -14.32
N GLY A 581 20.90 -11.71 -13.13
CA GLY A 581 21.97 -10.74 -12.93
C GLY A 581 23.26 -11.14 -13.66
N THR A 582 23.63 -12.41 -13.59
CA THR A 582 24.80 -12.96 -14.27
C THR A 582 24.67 -12.83 -15.79
N LYS A 583 23.54 -13.25 -16.37
CA LYS A 583 23.29 -13.11 -17.82
C LYS A 583 23.38 -11.66 -18.28
N ARG A 584 22.86 -10.72 -17.48
CA ARG A 584 22.99 -9.29 -17.77
C ARG A 584 24.46 -8.89 -17.76
N PHE A 585 25.19 -9.21 -16.70
CA PHE A 585 26.61 -8.86 -16.54
C PHE A 585 27.51 -9.44 -17.64
N THR A 586 27.30 -10.69 -18.04
CA THR A 586 28.09 -11.35 -19.09
C THR A 586 27.85 -10.78 -20.48
N ASN A 587 26.67 -10.22 -20.74
CA ASN A 587 26.34 -9.61 -22.03
C ASN A 587 26.90 -8.19 -22.20
N LEU A 588 27.36 -7.56 -21.12
CA LEU A 588 27.97 -6.22 -21.16
C LEU A 588 29.39 -6.29 -21.74
N SER A 589 29.79 -5.22 -22.43
CA SER A 589 31.17 -4.97 -22.83
C SER A 589 32.08 -4.73 -21.61
N GLU A 590 33.39 -4.74 -21.81
CA GLU A 590 34.36 -4.58 -20.72
C GLU A 590 34.19 -3.25 -19.96
N SER A 591 34.00 -2.14 -20.69
CA SER A 591 33.75 -0.82 -20.08
C SER A 591 32.41 -0.76 -19.34
N GLU A 592 31.36 -1.35 -19.89
CA GLU A 592 30.05 -1.41 -19.23
C GLU A 592 30.06 -2.31 -17.98
N ARG A 593 30.88 -3.37 -17.96
CA ARG A 593 31.09 -4.20 -16.77
C ARG A 593 31.78 -3.45 -15.66
N GLU A 594 32.79 -2.64 -15.97
CA GLU A 594 33.44 -1.78 -14.98
C GLU A 594 32.45 -0.77 -14.40
N GLN A 595 31.65 -0.13 -15.25
CA GLN A 595 30.59 0.78 -14.82
C GLN A 595 29.55 0.07 -13.94
N PHE A 596 29.13 -1.14 -14.32
CA PHE A 596 28.22 -1.97 -13.53
C PHE A 596 28.78 -2.22 -12.12
N LEU A 597 30.06 -2.57 -12.00
CA LEU A 597 30.70 -2.87 -10.72
C LEU A 597 30.85 -1.61 -9.86
N ASN A 598 31.24 -0.48 -10.46
CA ASN A 598 31.35 0.80 -9.74
C ASN A 598 30.00 1.24 -9.20
N ASN A 599 28.94 1.17 -10.01
CA ASN A 599 27.59 1.52 -9.58
C ASN A 599 27.05 0.53 -8.52
N LEU A 600 27.40 -0.76 -8.62
CA LEU A 600 27.08 -1.74 -7.58
C LEU A 600 27.73 -1.36 -6.23
N LEU A 601 28.98 -0.91 -6.24
CA LEU A 601 29.65 -0.45 -5.02
C LEU A 601 29.01 0.81 -4.43
N VAL A 602 28.58 1.75 -5.28
CA VAL A 602 27.86 2.97 -4.84
C VAL A 602 26.56 2.58 -4.13
N GLU A 603 25.74 1.73 -4.75
CA GLU A 603 24.46 1.29 -4.14
C GLU A 603 24.68 0.49 -2.84
N LEU A 604 25.74 -0.32 -2.75
CA LEU A 604 26.09 -1.06 -1.53
C LEU A 604 26.56 -0.13 -0.41
N ALA A 605 27.40 0.86 -0.74
CA ALA A 605 27.89 1.83 0.23
C ALA A 605 26.74 2.67 0.80
N ASP A 606 25.85 3.16 -0.06
CA ASP A 606 24.65 3.89 0.36
C ASP A 606 23.71 3.01 1.21
N THR A 607 23.50 1.74 0.84
CA THR A 607 22.72 0.78 1.65
C THR A 607 23.26 0.64 3.07
N CYS A 608 24.58 0.63 3.23
CA CYS A 608 25.25 0.47 4.52
C CYS A 608 25.51 1.80 5.25
N LEU A 609 25.12 2.94 4.67
CA LEU A 609 25.36 4.27 5.22
C LEU A 609 26.86 4.53 5.45
N ILE A 610 27.69 4.15 4.46
CA ILE A 610 29.15 4.34 4.47
C ILE A 610 29.62 5.06 3.22
N SER A 611 30.82 5.63 3.28
CA SER A 611 31.45 6.22 2.10
C SER A 611 31.87 5.16 1.09
N GLN A 612 31.72 5.46 -0.21
CA GLN A 612 32.00 4.52 -1.29
C GLN A 612 33.47 4.08 -1.36
N ASP A 613 34.41 4.91 -0.92
CA ASP A 613 35.85 4.57 -0.87
C ASP A 613 36.17 3.41 0.10
N ARG A 614 35.22 3.07 0.99
CA ARG A 614 35.32 1.91 1.89
C ARG A 614 35.10 0.57 1.21
N LEU A 615 34.60 0.55 -0.02
CA LEU A 615 34.38 -0.68 -0.78
C LEU A 615 35.20 -0.66 -2.07
N LYS A 616 35.89 -1.76 -2.36
CA LYS A 616 36.65 -1.94 -3.62
C LYS A 616 36.41 -3.31 -4.22
N ILE A 617 36.42 -3.40 -5.54
CA ILE A 617 36.44 -4.70 -6.22
C ILE A 617 37.84 -5.30 -6.08
N ASP A 618 37.91 -6.52 -5.59
CA ASP A 618 39.15 -7.31 -5.56
C ASP A 618 39.20 -8.22 -6.79
N LYS A 619 38.17 -9.05 -7.01
CA LYS A 619 38.16 -10.09 -8.05
C LYS A 619 36.75 -10.38 -8.55
N VAL A 620 36.63 -10.82 -9.79
CA VAL A 620 35.37 -11.27 -10.40
C VAL A 620 35.60 -12.65 -11.00
N ALA A 621 34.89 -13.67 -10.51
CA ALA A 621 35.09 -15.09 -10.89
C ALA A 621 33.78 -15.78 -11.25
N GLN A 622 33.82 -16.74 -12.18
CA GLN A 622 32.67 -17.57 -12.58
C GLN A 622 32.71 -18.93 -11.87
N VAL A 623 31.56 -19.41 -11.40
CA VAL A 623 31.42 -20.75 -10.83
C VAL A 623 31.17 -21.77 -11.94
N VAL A 624 32.04 -22.78 -12.03
CA VAL A 624 32.02 -23.82 -13.08
C VAL A 624 30.75 -24.68 -13.02
N THR A 625 30.14 -24.83 -11.85
CA THR A 625 29.00 -25.74 -11.63
C THR A 625 27.62 -25.14 -11.91
N ASN A 626 27.48 -23.80 -11.97
CA ASN A 626 26.17 -23.12 -12.16
C ASN A 626 26.19 -21.89 -13.09
N GLU A 627 27.32 -21.58 -13.75
CA GLU A 627 27.51 -20.38 -14.61
C GLU A 627 27.21 -19.02 -13.94
N GLN A 628 27.03 -18.97 -12.61
CA GLN A 628 26.77 -17.73 -11.88
C GLN A 628 28.05 -16.98 -11.52
N GLN A 629 27.98 -15.65 -11.52
CA GLN A 629 29.12 -14.77 -11.24
C GLN A 629 29.26 -14.50 -9.74
N ILE A 630 30.48 -14.66 -9.21
CA ILE A 630 30.87 -14.21 -7.87
C ILE A 630 31.70 -12.93 -8.01
N ILE A 631 31.37 -11.96 -7.16
CA ILE A 631 32.06 -10.68 -7.03
C ILE A 631 32.70 -10.65 -5.65
N SER A 632 34.01 -10.46 -5.62
CA SER A 632 34.81 -10.32 -4.41
C SER A 632 34.97 -8.84 -4.10
N ILE A 633 34.45 -8.41 -2.95
CA ILE A 633 34.48 -7.02 -2.50
C ILE A 633 35.40 -6.92 -1.29
N ARG A 634 36.40 -6.06 -1.37
CA ARG A 634 37.24 -5.67 -0.24
C ARG A 634 36.58 -4.52 0.51
N ILE A 635 36.39 -4.72 1.81
CA ILE A 635 35.92 -3.72 2.77
C ILE A 635 37.16 -3.16 3.46
N GLU A 636 37.43 -1.87 3.28
CA GLU A 636 38.61 -1.22 3.85
C GLU A 636 38.43 -0.95 5.35
N GLU A 637 39.54 -0.88 6.08
CA GLU A 637 39.55 -0.54 7.50
C GLU A 637 38.97 0.86 7.77
N ASN A 638 38.39 1.04 8.94
CA ASN A 638 37.99 2.35 9.42
C ASN A 638 39.21 3.13 9.91
N LYS A 639 39.33 4.39 9.50
CA LYS A 639 40.47 5.25 9.87
C LYS A 639 40.21 6.01 11.16
N GLU A 640 38.95 6.36 11.38
CA GLU A 640 38.49 7.13 12.53
C GLU A 640 37.48 6.29 13.32
N LYS A 641 37.34 6.60 14.61
CA LYS A 641 36.46 5.84 15.49
C LYS A 641 34.99 6.19 15.32
N ASP A 642 34.65 7.31 14.70
CA ASP A 642 33.28 7.65 14.34
C ASP A 642 32.83 6.99 13.01
N GLU A 643 33.74 6.26 12.37
CA GLU A 643 33.50 5.55 11.13
C GLU A 643 33.18 4.07 11.40
N LYS A 644 32.12 3.54 10.77
CA LYS A 644 31.69 2.14 10.93
C LYS A 644 32.85 1.17 10.70
N ASP A 645 33.03 0.26 11.64
CA ASP A 645 34.01 -0.82 11.56
C ASP A 645 33.60 -1.89 10.54
N VAL A 646 34.58 -2.72 10.14
CA VAL A 646 34.40 -3.74 9.11
C VAL A 646 33.38 -4.80 9.54
N VAL A 647 33.31 -5.13 10.84
CA VAL A 647 32.39 -6.15 11.36
C VAL A 647 30.93 -5.68 11.24
N SER A 648 30.68 -4.42 11.60
CA SER A 648 29.38 -3.77 11.49
C SER A 648 28.92 -3.69 10.04
N ILE A 649 29.82 -3.32 9.12
CA ILE A 649 29.51 -3.30 7.67
C ILE A 649 29.12 -4.69 7.18
N ILE A 650 29.83 -5.75 7.60
CA ILE A 650 29.49 -7.13 7.21
C ILE A 650 28.12 -7.52 7.75
N ASN A 651 27.81 -7.18 9.01
CA ASN A 651 26.52 -7.46 9.61
C ASN A 651 25.39 -6.72 8.88
N ASP A 652 25.59 -5.44 8.55
CA ASP A 652 24.64 -4.62 7.78
C ASP A 652 24.42 -5.20 6.38
N LEU A 653 25.49 -5.59 5.68
CA LEU A 653 25.39 -6.24 4.36
C LEU A 653 24.65 -7.57 4.44
N ASN A 654 25.00 -8.44 5.39
CA ASN A 654 24.34 -9.73 5.55
C ASN A 654 22.85 -9.55 5.90
N PHE A 655 22.53 -8.63 6.80
CA PHE A 655 21.16 -8.31 7.19
C PHE A 655 20.34 -7.77 6.01
N THR A 656 20.88 -6.80 5.27
CA THR A 656 20.16 -6.20 4.14
C THR A 656 19.98 -7.18 2.98
N ILE A 657 21.01 -7.99 2.64
CA ILE A 657 20.92 -9.03 1.61
C ILE A 657 19.86 -10.07 1.98
N THR A 658 19.84 -10.54 3.23
CA THR A 658 18.84 -11.52 3.69
C THR A 658 17.42 -10.93 3.77
N HIS A 659 17.27 -9.63 4.00
CA HIS A 659 15.99 -8.91 4.03
C HIS A 659 15.80 -8.00 2.81
N LYS A 660 16.28 -8.45 1.65
CA LYS A 660 16.34 -7.64 0.43
C LYS A 660 15.04 -6.93 0.05
N PHE A 661 13.89 -7.59 0.20
CA PHE A 661 12.59 -7.00 -0.14
C PHE A 661 12.10 -5.92 0.84
N ARG A 662 12.74 -5.79 2.00
CA ARG A 662 12.36 -4.85 3.07
C ARG A 662 13.33 -3.70 3.24
N THR A 663 14.45 -3.70 2.52
CA THR A 663 15.55 -2.75 2.69
C THR A 663 15.90 -2.11 1.35
N HIS A 664 16.66 -1.01 1.42
CA HIS A 664 17.10 -0.25 0.24
C HIS A 664 17.72 -1.12 -0.87
N ILE A 665 18.50 -2.15 -0.49
CA ILE A 665 19.24 -3.02 -1.43
C ILE A 665 18.34 -3.73 -2.45
N GLY A 666 17.06 -3.96 -2.15
CA GLY A 666 16.11 -4.57 -3.08
C GLY A 666 15.64 -3.65 -4.19
N GLN A 667 15.72 -2.32 -3.96
CA GLN A 667 15.27 -1.29 -4.89
C GLN A 667 16.36 -0.84 -5.87
N GLY A 668 17.64 -1.04 -5.51
CA GLY A 668 18.78 -0.67 -6.33
C GLY A 668 18.79 -1.34 -7.70
N GLN A 669 19.23 -0.62 -8.72
CA GLN A 669 19.24 -1.11 -10.11
C GLN A 669 20.28 -2.21 -10.33
N PHE A 670 21.36 -2.21 -9.55
CA PHE A 670 22.47 -3.15 -9.63
C PHE A 670 22.40 -4.16 -8.49
N THR A 671 22.16 -3.71 -7.25
CA THR A 671 22.07 -4.57 -6.06
C THR A 671 20.89 -5.54 -6.09
N LYS A 672 19.80 -5.24 -6.82
CA LYS A 672 18.74 -6.23 -7.09
C LYS A 672 19.24 -7.48 -7.81
N SER A 673 20.43 -7.43 -8.40
CA SER A 673 21.06 -8.59 -9.04
C SER A 673 21.75 -9.53 -8.05
N ILE A 674 21.97 -9.12 -6.79
CA ILE A 674 22.61 -9.93 -5.75
C ILE A 674 21.65 -11.04 -5.28
N GLU A 675 22.18 -12.23 -5.07
CA GLU A 675 21.43 -13.38 -4.60
C GLU A 675 21.23 -13.35 -3.08
N GLN A 676 19.97 -13.47 -2.65
CA GLN A 676 19.58 -13.37 -1.23
C GLN A 676 20.06 -14.55 -0.38
N ASN A 677 20.11 -15.76 -0.95
CA ASN A 677 20.39 -17.00 -0.21
C ASN A 677 21.84 -17.48 -0.34
N TYR A 678 22.75 -16.62 -0.80
CA TYR A 678 24.14 -17.02 -0.98
C TYR A 678 24.86 -17.12 0.37
N GLY A 679 25.47 -18.26 0.66
CA GLY A 679 26.16 -18.55 1.92
C GLY A 679 25.32 -19.26 2.98
N ASP A 680 24.01 -19.44 2.77
CA ASP A 680 23.17 -20.28 3.65
C ASP A 680 23.32 -21.77 3.29
N LEU A 681 24.32 -22.40 3.90
CA LEU A 681 24.65 -23.82 3.73
C LEU A 681 23.49 -24.75 4.13
N TRP A 682 22.59 -24.33 5.01
CA TRP A 682 21.49 -25.17 5.45
C TRP A 682 20.49 -25.42 4.32
N GLN A 683 20.10 -24.39 3.57
CA GLN A 683 19.16 -24.55 2.46
C GLN A 683 19.71 -25.45 1.35
N GLU A 684 21.01 -25.37 1.08
CA GLU A 684 21.66 -26.14 0.02
C GLU A 684 21.82 -27.63 0.39
N TYR A 685 22.04 -27.94 1.67
CA TYR A 685 22.36 -29.31 2.11
C TYR A 685 21.26 -29.98 2.95
N LYS A 686 20.19 -29.28 3.36
CA LYS A 686 19.10 -29.82 4.21
C LYS A 686 18.58 -31.18 3.73
N TRP A 687 18.26 -31.29 2.45
CA TRP A 687 17.72 -32.53 1.88
C TRP A 687 18.75 -33.66 1.82
N LYS A 688 20.03 -33.33 1.60
CA LYS A 688 21.14 -34.30 1.62
C LYS A 688 21.34 -34.83 3.04
N PHE A 689 21.28 -33.97 4.06
CA PHE A 689 21.34 -34.38 5.47
C PHE A 689 20.15 -35.26 5.88
N ILE A 690 18.92 -34.91 5.47
CA ILE A 690 17.73 -35.73 5.74
C ILE A 690 17.86 -37.11 5.08
N ALA A 691 18.31 -37.18 3.83
CA ALA A 691 18.51 -38.44 3.12
C ALA A 691 19.58 -39.32 3.81
N MET A 692 20.67 -38.72 4.28
CA MET A 692 21.72 -39.41 5.02
C MET A 692 21.19 -39.99 6.35
N ILE A 693 20.43 -39.20 7.12
CA ILE A 693 19.81 -39.65 8.37
C ILE A 693 18.85 -40.82 8.12
N LEU A 694 18.03 -40.74 7.08
CA LEU A 694 17.12 -41.82 6.69
C LEU A 694 17.86 -43.11 6.31
N ALA A 695 19.00 -43.00 5.62
CA ALA A 695 19.83 -44.16 5.28
C ALA A 695 20.42 -44.83 6.53
N ILE A 696 20.89 -44.05 7.51
CA ILE A 696 21.40 -44.56 8.79
C ILE A 696 20.28 -45.26 9.58
N ILE A 697 19.08 -44.66 9.64
CA ILE A 697 17.92 -45.26 10.31
C ILE A 697 17.53 -46.57 9.64
N LEU A 698 17.51 -46.62 8.30
CA LEU A 698 17.22 -47.85 7.56
C LEU A 698 18.23 -48.95 7.86
N LEU A 699 19.53 -48.62 7.91
CA LEU A 699 20.59 -49.56 8.29
C LEU A 699 20.40 -50.08 9.73
N LEU A 700 20.01 -49.20 10.67
CA LEU A 700 19.69 -49.59 12.05
C LEU A 700 18.48 -50.53 12.10
N VAL A 701 17.40 -50.24 11.37
CA VAL A 701 16.20 -51.11 11.30
C VAL A 701 16.52 -52.46 10.66
N LEU A 702 17.28 -52.50 9.57
CA LEU A 702 17.69 -53.76 8.94
C LEU A 702 18.58 -54.58 9.88
N SER A 703 19.45 -53.93 10.66
CA SER A 703 20.30 -54.60 11.64
C SER A 703 19.50 -55.19 12.81
N THR A 704 18.47 -54.49 13.29
CA THR A 704 17.59 -54.98 14.37
C THR A 704 16.67 -56.10 13.89
N LEU A 705 16.13 -56.01 12.67
CA LEU A 705 15.36 -57.10 12.04
C LEU A 705 16.24 -58.35 11.82
N ALA A 706 17.49 -58.18 11.38
CA ALA A 706 18.45 -59.26 11.25
C ALA A 706 18.86 -59.88 12.60
N TYR A 707 18.85 -59.08 13.68
CA TYR A 707 19.06 -59.55 15.05
C TYR A 707 17.89 -60.41 15.55
N ILE A 708 16.65 -59.98 15.33
CA ILE A 708 15.44 -60.70 15.77
C ILE A 708 15.29 -62.05 15.06
N LYS A 709 15.66 -62.14 13.77
CA LYS A 709 15.43 -63.34 12.94
C LYS A 709 16.34 -64.54 13.27
N GLU A 710 17.53 -64.34 13.87
CA GLU A 710 18.43 -65.47 14.17
C GLU A 710 19.34 -65.19 15.39
N LYS A 711 19.15 -65.92 16.50
CA LYS A 711 19.82 -65.65 17.80
C LYS A 711 21.27 -66.14 17.94
N LYS A 712 21.88 -66.82 16.94
CA LYS A 712 23.18 -67.52 17.09
C LYS A 712 24.35 -67.02 16.21
N GLY A 713 24.19 -65.97 15.41
CA GLY A 713 25.27 -65.43 14.56
C GLY A 713 26.08 -64.31 15.22
N ASN A 714 27.39 -64.21 14.93
CA ASN A 714 28.25 -63.10 15.36
C ASN A 714 27.99 -61.84 14.50
N LYS A 715 26.90 -61.14 14.80
CA LYS A 715 26.19 -60.24 13.87
C LYS A 715 26.58 -58.76 13.91
N PHE A 716 27.50 -58.38 14.80
CA PHE A 716 28.04 -57.00 14.85
C PHE A 716 28.90 -56.66 13.61
N ALA A 717 29.49 -57.67 12.97
CA ALA A 717 30.37 -57.50 11.81
C ALA A 717 29.65 -56.96 10.56
N ILE A 718 28.37 -57.28 10.37
CA ILE A 718 27.59 -56.81 9.21
C ILE A 718 27.28 -55.31 9.35
N PHE A 719 26.93 -54.88 10.57
CA PHE A 719 26.73 -53.47 10.88
C PHE A 719 28.03 -52.66 10.76
N GLN A 720 29.15 -53.21 11.26
CA GLN A 720 30.48 -52.61 11.05
C GLN A 720 30.86 -52.53 9.57
N LEU A 721 30.61 -53.58 8.78
CA LEU A 721 30.89 -53.57 7.35
C LEU A 721 30.09 -52.48 6.62
N GLY A 722 28.80 -52.31 6.97
CA GLY A 722 27.96 -51.24 6.42
C GLY A 722 28.51 -49.85 6.73
N LEU A 723 28.98 -49.62 7.96
CA LEU A 723 29.62 -48.36 8.35
C LEU A 723 30.97 -48.15 7.67
N PHE A 724 31.79 -49.19 7.51
CA PHE A 724 33.07 -49.08 6.79
C PHE A 724 32.89 -48.77 5.30
N ILE A 725 31.86 -49.36 4.65
CA ILE A 725 31.54 -49.05 3.27
C ILE A 725 31.05 -47.60 3.16
N LEU A 726 30.24 -47.13 4.11
CA LEU A 726 29.78 -45.75 4.15
C LEU A 726 30.95 -44.76 4.34
N ASP A 727 31.87 -45.05 5.27
CA ASP A 727 33.10 -44.28 5.51
C ASP A 727 33.95 -44.19 4.24
N LEU A 728 34.21 -45.33 3.59
CA LEU A 728 34.96 -45.41 2.34
C LEU A 728 34.29 -44.60 1.22
N VAL A 729 32.97 -44.71 1.07
CA VAL A 729 32.23 -43.95 0.04
C VAL A 729 32.30 -42.45 0.32
N MET A 730 32.21 -42.04 1.59
CA MET A 730 32.33 -40.63 1.98
C MET A 730 33.75 -40.11 1.74
N ASP A 731 34.79 -40.87 2.06
CA ASP A 731 36.18 -40.52 1.79
C ASP A 731 36.46 -40.41 0.27
N VAL A 732 35.92 -41.33 -0.53
CA VAL A 732 36.06 -41.28 -1.99
C VAL A 732 35.33 -40.07 -2.58
N LEU A 733 34.12 -39.78 -2.10
CA LEU A 733 33.36 -38.59 -2.50
C LEU A 733 34.08 -37.30 -2.09
N PHE A 734 34.67 -37.26 -0.90
CA PHE A 734 35.51 -36.14 -0.45
C PHE A 734 36.66 -35.88 -1.40
N VAL A 735 37.44 -36.92 -1.70
CA VAL A 735 38.60 -36.81 -2.58
C VAL A 735 38.18 -36.42 -3.99
N THR A 736 37.09 -36.99 -4.53
CA THR A 736 36.66 -36.69 -5.90
C THR A 736 36.09 -35.29 -6.08
N TYR A 737 35.41 -34.73 -5.07
CA TYR A 737 34.87 -33.36 -5.15
C TYR A 737 35.86 -32.28 -4.73
N ASN A 738 36.81 -32.57 -3.84
CA ASN A 738 37.75 -31.57 -3.29
C ASN A 738 39.21 -31.76 -3.72
N ALA A 739 39.52 -32.71 -4.62
CA ALA A 739 40.90 -32.97 -5.09
C ALA A 739 41.62 -31.73 -5.64
N ASP A 740 40.88 -30.76 -6.18
CA ASP A 740 41.47 -29.54 -6.74
C ASP A 740 41.93 -28.52 -5.68
N ASN A 741 41.44 -28.64 -4.43
CA ASN A 741 41.71 -27.71 -3.33
C ASN A 741 42.91 -28.12 -2.45
N PHE A 742 43.40 -29.36 -2.55
CA PHE A 742 44.54 -29.85 -1.74
C PHE A 742 45.88 -29.82 -2.52
N PRO A 743 46.85 -28.99 -2.11
CA PRO A 743 48.12 -28.81 -2.83
C PRO A 743 49.07 -30.02 -2.79
N GLU A 744 48.77 -31.06 -2.01
CA GLU A 744 49.59 -32.27 -1.88
C GLU A 744 49.42 -33.26 -3.05
N PHE A 745 48.35 -33.12 -3.85
CA PHE A 745 48.06 -33.97 -5.00
C PHE A 745 48.45 -33.38 -6.37
N LYS A 746 49.09 -32.20 -6.39
CA LYS A 746 49.54 -31.53 -7.64
C LYS A 746 51.06 -31.72 -7.85
N THR A 747 51.46 -32.02 -9.09
CA THR A 747 52.87 -32.16 -9.49
C THR A 747 53.66 -30.85 -9.28
N PRO A 748 55.01 -30.87 -9.17
CA PRO A 748 55.82 -29.78 -8.61
C PRO A 748 55.80 -28.43 -9.38
N ARG A 749 55.07 -28.32 -10.49
CA ARG A 749 55.11 -27.15 -11.39
C ARG A 749 54.05 -26.08 -11.13
N GLN A 750 53.18 -26.25 -10.11
CA GLN A 750 52.09 -25.30 -9.81
C GLN A 750 52.03 -24.85 -8.33
N ARG A 751 53.17 -24.59 -7.69
CA ARG A 751 53.21 -23.93 -6.36
C ARG A 751 53.32 -22.41 -6.51
N ALA A 752 52.20 -21.74 -6.79
CA ALA A 752 52.04 -20.34 -6.42
C ALA A 752 50.54 -19.99 -6.30
N ARG A 753 50.19 -19.38 -5.16
CA ARG A 753 48.90 -18.77 -4.75
C ARG A 753 47.94 -19.70 -3.99
N LYS A 754 47.86 -19.45 -2.68
CA LYS A 754 46.80 -19.88 -1.76
C LYS A 754 45.64 -18.90 -1.80
N THR A 755 44.42 -19.42 -1.72
CA THR A 755 43.25 -18.75 -1.12
C THR A 755 42.38 -19.84 -0.53
N LEU A 756 42.05 -19.75 0.76
CA LEU A 756 41.16 -20.66 1.47
C LEU A 756 39.71 -20.38 1.05
N THR A 757 39.02 -21.41 0.61
CA THR A 757 37.58 -21.46 0.35
C THR A 757 36.88 -22.04 1.58
N TYR A 758 35.88 -21.33 2.12
CA TYR A 758 35.02 -21.79 3.22
C TYR A 758 33.98 -22.86 2.79
N GLU A 759 34.19 -23.49 1.63
CA GLU A 759 33.40 -24.61 1.11
C GLU A 759 33.96 -25.98 1.58
N ASP A 760 35.13 -25.97 2.24
CA ASP A 760 35.94 -27.17 2.48
C ASP A 760 35.69 -27.87 3.84
N ASP A 761 34.88 -27.35 4.76
CA ASP A 761 34.84 -27.87 6.15
C ASP A 761 33.78 -28.96 6.43
N ILE A 762 32.74 -29.11 5.61
CA ILE A 762 31.62 -30.02 5.93
C ILE A 762 31.99 -31.49 5.70
N ILE A 763 32.73 -31.79 4.63
CA ILE A 763 33.08 -33.17 4.31
C ILE A 763 34.20 -33.70 5.24
N PRO A 764 35.25 -32.94 5.61
CA PRO A 764 36.17 -33.30 6.70
C PRO A 764 35.45 -33.48 8.03
N MET A 765 34.42 -32.67 8.32
CA MET A 765 33.62 -32.83 9.54
C MET A 765 32.74 -34.10 9.49
N LEU A 766 32.21 -34.46 8.31
CA LEU A 766 31.48 -35.71 8.08
C LEU A 766 32.37 -36.95 8.15
N THR A 767 33.59 -36.90 7.62
CA THR A 767 34.58 -37.98 7.77
C THR A 767 35.08 -38.04 9.21
N LEU A 768 35.27 -36.91 9.90
CA LEU A 768 35.61 -36.88 11.33
C LEU A 768 34.47 -37.44 12.20
N THR A 769 33.21 -37.13 11.89
CA THR A 769 32.05 -37.67 12.61
C THR A 769 31.83 -39.15 12.30
N SER A 770 32.02 -39.59 11.05
CA SER A 770 31.98 -41.00 10.66
C SER A 770 33.09 -41.82 11.34
N THR A 771 34.33 -41.33 11.30
CA THR A 771 35.48 -41.98 11.96
C THR A 771 35.32 -42.01 13.48
N THR A 772 34.85 -40.93 14.13
CA THR A 772 34.56 -40.92 15.57
C THR A 772 33.41 -41.86 15.94
N LEU A 773 32.35 -41.95 15.13
CA LEU A 773 31.27 -42.93 15.33
C LEU A 773 31.81 -44.37 15.21
N ASN A 774 32.62 -44.65 14.19
CA ASN A 774 33.27 -45.94 13.98
C ASN A 774 34.20 -46.31 15.14
N LEU A 775 34.97 -45.36 15.66
CA LEU A 775 35.84 -45.54 16.82
C LEU A 775 35.04 -45.84 18.09
N THR A 776 33.98 -45.06 18.34
CA THR A 776 33.11 -45.23 19.51
C THR A 776 32.43 -46.60 19.49
N ILE A 777 31.93 -47.02 18.33
CA ILE A 777 31.28 -48.33 18.13
C ILE A 777 32.30 -49.46 18.28
N ASN A 778 33.55 -49.32 17.78
CA ASN A 778 34.61 -50.30 17.99
C ASN A 778 35.02 -50.43 19.46
N VAL A 779 35.12 -49.32 20.19
CA VAL A 779 35.45 -49.31 21.63
C VAL A 779 34.35 -49.99 22.43
N VAL A 780 33.08 -49.65 22.16
CA VAL A 780 31.91 -50.29 22.81
C VAL A 780 31.84 -51.78 22.47
N GLY A 781 32.09 -52.18 21.21
CA GLY A 781 32.13 -53.58 20.80
C GLY A 781 33.26 -54.40 21.46
N ARG A 782 34.43 -53.78 21.70
CA ARG A 782 35.54 -54.41 22.43
C ARG A 782 35.25 -54.49 23.93
N LEU A 783 34.68 -53.45 24.53
CA LEU A 783 34.23 -53.46 25.93
C LEU A 783 33.20 -54.58 26.14
N TYR A 784 32.20 -54.72 25.26
CA TYR A 784 31.20 -55.78 25.32
C TYR A 784 31.81 -57.19 25.23
N LYS A 785 32.81 -57.41 24.37
CA LYS A 785 33.56 -58.68 24.31
C LYS A 785 34.36 -58.96 25.59
N ILE A 786 34.95 -57.94 26.20
CA ILE A 786 35.67 -58.05 27.48
C ILE A 786 34.70 -58.39 28.61
N THR A 787 33.53 -57.75 28.66
CA THR A 787 32.49 -58.03 29.66
C THR A 787 31.96 -59.46 29.54
N ILE A 788 31.73 -59.96 28.33
CA ILE A 788 31.33 -61.37 28.10
C ILE A 788 32.46 -62.35 28.45
N SER A 789 33.71 -62.01 28.14
CA SER A 789 34.88 -62.82 28.54
C SER A 789 35.01 -62.91 30.07
N MET A 790 34.78 -61.81 30.78
CA MET A 790 34.80 -61.80 32.25
C MET A 790 33.62 -62.58 32.86
N LEU A 791 32.44 -62.53 32.24
CA LEU A 791 31.27 -63.32 32.62
C LEU A 791 31.47 -64.83 32.42
N HIS A 792 32.20 -65.25 31.38
CA HIS A 792 32.53 -66.66 31.15
C HIS A 792 33.65 -67.20 32.08
N THR A 793 34.53 -66.34 32.59
CA THR A 793 35.64 -66.75 33.46
C THR A 793 35.18 -66.97 34.92
N ASN A 794 34.07 -66.36 35.33
CA ASN A 794 33.54 -66.44 36.70
C ASN A 794 32.59 -67.64 36.98
N GLN A 795 32.46 -68.62 36.06
CA GLN A 795 31.64 -69.81 36.29
C GLN A 795 32.38 -71.05 36.83
N ILE A 796 33.67 -70.94 37.20
CA ILE A 796 34.41 -72.04 37.83
C ILE A 796 35.05 -71.57 39.13
N LEU A 797 34.29 -71.62 40.24
CA LEU A 797 34.70 -72.01 41.61
C LEU A 797 33.59 -71.65 42.63
N PRO A 798 33.16 -72.56 43.53
CA PRO A 798 32.05 -72.30 44.45
C PRO A 798 32.52 -71.93 45.86
N ILE A 799 31.60 -71.36 46.66
CA ILE A 799 31.35 -71.58 48.12
C ILE A 799 31.27 -70.32 49.02
N ARG A 800 30.14 -70.27 49.77
CA ARG A 800 29.83 -69.74 51.12
C ARG A 800 29.46 -68.27 51.38
N ASN A 801 28.15 -68.12 51.65
CA ASN A 801 27.53 -67.48 52.82
C ASN A 801 28.48 -67.11 53.99
N ILE A 802 28.34 -65.88 54.51
CA ILE A 802 28.35 -65.53 55.95
C ILE A 802 27.55 -64.22 56.14
N ASN A 803 26.62 -64.26 57.10
CA ASN A 803 25.78 -63.19 57.63
C ASN A 803 26.54 -62.28 58.62
N ASN A 804 25.94 -61.11 58.87
CA ASN A 804 25.84 -60.34 60.13
C ASN A 804 26.74 -59.10 60.38
N ASN A 805 26.00 -57.99 60.59
CA ASN A 805 26.03 -57.02 61.70
C ASN A 805 27.19 -56.02 61.88
N ARG A 806 26.82 -54.73 61.92
CA ARG A 806 26.99 -53.75 63.03
C ARG A 806 26.39 -52.40 62.60
N ASN A 807 25.25 -51.97 63.13
CA ASN A 807 25.03 -51.16 64.36
C ASN A 807 25.33 -49.65 64.20
N LEU A 808 24.23 -48.89 64.06
CA LEU A 808 23.77 -47.69 64.81
C LEU A 808 24.70 -46.97 65.80
N GLU A 809 24.73 -45.63 65.69
CA GLU A 809 24.57 -44.59 66.75
C GLU A 809 24.50 -43.21 66.02
N MET A 810 23.35 -42.53 65.85
CA MET A 810 22.56 -41.65 66.75
C MET A 810 23.34 -40.55 67.50
N VAL A 811 23.21 -39.30 67.05
CA VAL A 811 23.05 -38.09 67.89
C VAL A 811 22.04 -37.15 67.21
N GLN A 812 21.22 -36.52 68.05
CA GLN A 812 19.92 -35.88 67.81
C GLN A 812 19.96 -34.41 68.26
N GLY A 813 19.07 -33.57 67.73
CA GLY A 813 18.77 -32.20 68.16
C GLY A 813 18.83 -31.20 66.98
N ASP A 814 17.87 -30.32 66.72
CA ASP A 814 16.69 -29.90 67.45
C ASP A 814 15.72 -29.15 66.48
N ASN A 815 14.54 -28.88 67.00
CA ASN A 815 13.29 -28.43 66.39
C ASN A 815 13.24 -27.07 65.65
N ASP A 816 12.21 -26.99 64.79
CA ASP A 816 11.30 -25.87 64.51
C ASP A 816 11.85 -24.50 64.08
N THR A 817 11.80 -24.20 62.78
CA THR A 817 10.92 -23.18 62.15
C THR A 817 10.93 -23.30 60.64
#